data_AF-A0A975DKJ4-F1
#
_entry.id   AF-A0A975DKJ4-F1
#
_cell.length_a   1.000
_cell.length_b   1.000
_cell.length_c   1.000
_cell.angle_alpha   90.00
_cell.angle_beta   90.00
_cell.angle_gamma   90.00
#
_symmetry.space_group_name_H-M   'P 1'
#
loop_
_entity.id
_entity.type
_entity.pdbx_description
1 polymer ?
#
loop_
_entity_poly.entity_id
_entity_poly.type
_entity_poly.pdbx_seq_one_letter_code
_entity_poly.pdbx_strand_id
1 'polypeptide(L)'
;MSEKALQFEALSTHQLQQQSEERQLGLQLSTIEQQLADTASQVNLSNQRAVMSRENLQQVQFRSSEHVSHLRSQLRPGQECMVCGSTHHPYGVENIDDHWLNLLQDFQLQVKKAEGALEQSQQRYQEQLAKKEQTVTRLQLLSQQINQTKDQRAALEIELTQSAAELALVWPLSWTQIDDEKQALTRLLSRHHELLNRQQALSDELKRVTQLHQEKHDALQQIINQTTGLAAEQKSIEEQQSLLAVKSENLLQKLNVHAPILTKFGSLEHSPCDVLKAGDRAINDLAALQQTYATLQHDQMLLKQQQKTLQESVEQNKATCQRLEVECQAIIKEKDAVITARNQLIAATTSTQEWLESYEKKWLLAQEHGQSATNELQKRIKQRDEHVMTLKHLDVSLAKNTEELEANRVRFTTWLEGFVLQYRIDEAALDALLAMPKEQREALLEQSEHLKDVLSQTKASVIELSKQIEEHMLTQPEPSKAMLLELKPTLLERLDVVQSKLVELSTQLATQAQNVALLADNKEKLNVYLQEHEHWQLLNRLLGDATGKKLRNLAQVQSLKLLLMYANQHLVSLSKRYRITSIGQTLDIAIIDKDMADEQRSISTLSGGESFLVSLALALGLASLSSNQVSIGSLFIDEGFGTLDPETLSVALDALDALQAQGRKVGVISHVSQMSERIGTQIKVTKGAGGQSRVEVVQP
;
A
#
# COMPACT_ATOMS: atom_id res chain seq x y z
N MET A 1 -21.25 29.67 -15.83
CA MET A 1 -21.74 28.68 -14.83
C MET A 1 -22.12 27.36 -15.45
N SER A 2 -23.10 27.27 -16.36
CA SER A 2 -23.53 25.98 -16.95
C SER A 2 -22.42 25.25 -17.72
N GLU A 3 -21.66 25.92 -18.59
CA GLU A 3 -20.52 25.29 -19.30
C GLU A 3 -19.41 24.82 -18.36
N LYS A 4 -19.02 25.63 -17.37
CA LYS A 4 -18.01 25.27 -16.37
C LYS A 4 -18.45 24.11 -15.49
N ALA A 5 -19.73 24.02 -15.14
CA ALA A 5 -20.29 22.90 -14.38
C ALA A 5 -20.29 21.59 -15.20
N LEU A 6 -20.67 21.65 -16.47
CA LEU A 6 -20.56 20.51 -17.40
C LEU A 6 -19.11 20.06 -17.57
N GLN A 7 -18.17 21.01 -17.66
CA GLN A 7 -16.74 20.72 -17.77
C GLN A 7 -16.19 20.06 -16.48
N PHE A 8 -16.64 20.51 -15.31
CA PHE A 8 -16.29 19.89 -14.02
C PHE A 8 -16.85 18.45 -13.90
N GLU A 9 -18.07 18.21 -14.37
CA GLU A 9 -18.70 16.88 -14.38
C GLU A 9 -17.99 15.93 -15.36
N ALA A 10 -17.60 16.43 -16.54
CA ALA A 10 -16.80 15.70 -17.52
C ALA A 10 -15.41 15.32 -16.96
N LEU A 11 -14.73 16.25 -16.26
CA LEU A 11 -13.44 15.95 -15.61
C LEU A 11 -13.59 14.96 -14.44
N SER A 12 -14.69 15.04 -13.70
CA SER A 12 -14.98 14.12 -12.60
C SER A 12 -15.22 12.69 -13.08
N THR A 13 -15.98 12.53 -14.17
CA THR A 13 -16.21 11.23 -14.81
C THR A 13 -14.93 10.67 -15.44
N HIS A 14 -14.14 11.52 -16.09
CA HIS A 14 -12.82 11.14 -16.62
C HIS A 14 -11.87 10.67 -15.50
N GLN A 15 -11.83 11.36 -14.36
CA GLN A 15 -11.02 10.94 -13.20
C GLN A 15 -11.45 9.56 -12.68
N LEU A 16 -12.75 9.28 -12.62
CA LEU A 16 -13.28 7.97 -12.19
C LEU A 16 -12.86 6.85 -13.15
N GLN A 17 -12.90 7.11 -14.46
CA GLN A 17 -12.43 6.16 -15.48
C GLN A 17 -10.93 5.88 -15.31
N GLN A 18 -10.10 6.93 -15.17
CA GLN A 18 -8.67 6.78 -14.94
C GLN A 18 -8.35 6.01 -13.65
N GLN A 19 -9.08 6.24 -12.55
CA GLN A 19 -8.92 5.48 -11.30
C GLN A 19 -9.32 4.01 -11.45
N SER A 20 -10.30 3.70 -12.31
CA SER A 20 -10.68 2.31 -12.59
C SER A 20 -9.61 1.59 -13.41
N GLU A 21 -9.01 2.27 -14.40
CA GLU A 21 -7.89 1.75 -15.19
C GLU A 21 -6.64 1.54 -14.31
N GLU A 22 -6.36 2.44 -13.37
CA GLU A 22 -5.24 2.32 -12.43
C GLU A 22 -5.37 1.05 -11.57
N ARG A 23 -6.58 0.75 -11.08
CA ARG A 23 -6.85 -0.50 -10.34
C ARG A 23 -6.68 -1.73 -11.22
N GLN A 24 -7.17 -1.70 -12.46
CA GLN A 24 -7.02 -2.84 -13.39
C GLN A 24 -5.56 -3.12 -13.71
N LEU A 25 -4.77 -2.09 -13.99
CA LEU A 25 -3.33 -2.20 -14.22
C LEU A 25 -2.58 -2.67 -12.97
N GLY A 26 -2.99 -2.24 -11.77
CA GLY A 26 -2.45 -2.71 -10.50
C GLY A 26 -2.67 -4.22 -10.29
N LEU A 27 -3.87 -4.72 -10.61
CA LEU A 27 -4.16 -6.16 -10.59
C LEU A 27 -3.30 -6.91 -11.61
N GLN A 28 -3.19 -6.40 -12.83
CA GLN A 28 -2.31 -6.99 -13.86
C GLN A 28 -0.85 -7.06 -13.40
N LEU A 29 -0.35 -6.00 -12.76
CA LEU A 29 1.01 -5.99 -12.20
C LEU A 29 1.19 -7.10 -11.17
N SER A 30 0.25 -7.27 -10.25
CA SER A 30 0.33 -8.33 -9.22
C SER A 30 0.37 -9.73 -9.84
N THR A 31 -0.40 -9.97 -10.91
CA THR A 31 -0.38 -11.26 -11.63
C THR A 31 0.93 -11.49 -12.38
N ILE A 32 1.52 -10.45 -12.97
CA ILE A 32 2.82 -10.54 -13.65
C ILE A 32 3.93 -10.82 -12.63
N GLU A 33 3.87 -10.22 -11.44
CA GLU A 33 4.84 -10.47 -10.38
C GLU A 33 4.81 -11.90 -9.86
N GLN A 34 3.62 -12.51 -9.72
CA GLN A 34 3.49 -13.93 -9.41
C GLN A 34 4.11 -14.81 -10.52
N GLN A 35 3.81 -14.51 -11.80
CA GLN A 35 4.38 -15.25 -12.94
C GLN A 35 5.91 -15.10 -13.03
N LEU A 36 6.45 -13.93 -12.65
CA LEU A 36 7.90 -13.70 -12.57
C LEU A 36 8.56 -14.55 -11.48
N ALA A 37 7.93 -14.68 -10.31
CA ALA A 37 8.44 -15.54 -9.25
C ALA A 37 8.47 -17.02 -9.67
N ASP A 38 7.41 -17.49 -10.33
CA ASP A 38 7.31 -18.86 -10.84
C ASP A 38 8.35 -19.13 -11.94
N THR A 39 8.50 -18.22 -12.89
CA THR A 39 9.49 -18.35 -13.98
C THR A 39 10.92 -18.25 -13.46
N ALA A 40 11.20 -17.42 -12.46
CA ALA A 40 12.51 -17.36 -11.80
C ALA A 40 12.87 -18.70 -11.12
N SER A 41 11.91 -19.32 -10.44
CA SER A 41 12.08 -20.66 -9.85
C SER A 41 12.36 -21.72 -10.93
N GLN A 42 11.66 -21.67 -12.06
CA GLN A 42 11.90 -22.56 -13.20
C GLN A 42 13.28 -22.37 -13.84
N VAL A 43 13.76 -21.13 -13.96
CA VAL A 43 15.13 -20.83 -14.45
C VAL A 43 16.17 -21.45 -13.52
N ASN A 44 16.01 -21.29 -12.20
CA ASN A 44 16.92 -21.87 -11.22
C ASN A 44 16.97 -23.41 -11.32
N LEU A 45 15.81 -24.07 -11.43
CA LEU A 45 15.72 -25.51 -11.58
C LEU A 45 16.35 -26.01 -12.90
N SER A 46 16.08 -25.32 -14.00
CA SER A 46 16.68 -25.63 -15.31
C SER A 46 18.19 -25.41 -15.30
N ASN A 47 18.68 -24.39 -14.61
CA ASN A 47 20.12 -24.12 -14.47
C ASN A 47 20.82 -25.24 -13.68
N GLN A 48 20.25 -25.64 -12.54
CA GLN A 48 20.76 -26.78 -11.77
C GLN A 48 20.81 -28.06 -12.61
N ARG A 49 19.78 -28.34 -13.41
CA ARG A 49 19.77 -29.49 -14.34
C ARG A 49 20.87 -29.39 -15.41
N ALA A 50 21.06 -28.23 -16.01
CA ALA A 50 22.10 -28.02 -17.02
C ALA A 50 23.52 -28.21 -16.43
N VAL A 51 23.76 -27.69 -15.23
CA VAL A 51 25.04 -27.88 -14.51
C VAL A 51 25.28 -29.36 -14.21
N MET A 52 24.31 -30.04 -13.61
CA MET A 52 24.41 -31.49 -13.31
C MET A 52 24.64 -32.32 -14.58
N SER A 53 23.94 -32.02 -15.67
CA SER A 53 24.14 -32.72 -16.95
C SER A 53 25.54 -32.50 -17.53
N ARG A 54 26.12 -31.28 -17.41
CA ARG A 54 27.51 -31.01 -17.82
C ARG A 54 28.52 -31.78 -16.97
N GLU A 55 28.34 -31.78 -15.66
CA GLU A 55 29.21 -32.52 -14.75
C GLU A 55 29.17 -34.02 -15.04
N ASN A 56 27.98 -34.58 -15.28
CA ASN A 56 27.81 -35.98 -15.67
C ASN A 56 28.52 -36.28 -17.00
N LEU A 57 28.39 -35.40 -18.01
CA LEU A 57 29.11 -35.56 -19.28
C LEU A 57 30.62 -35.53 -19.08
N GLN A 58 31.14 -34.59 -18.28
CA GLN A 58 32.56 -34.52 -17.94
C GLN A 58 33.03 -35.81 -17.24
N GLN A 59 32.28 -36.33 -16.28
CA GLN A 59 32.62 -37.59 -15.61
C GLN A 59 32.69 -38.78 -16.58
N VAL A 60 31.76 -38.86 -17.53
CA VAL A 60 31.76 -39.92 -18.55
C VAL A 60 32.94 -39.75 -19.51
N GLN A 61 33.27 -38.52 -19.92
CA GLN A 61 34.45 -38.21 -20.74
C GLN A 61 35.77 -38.59 -20.04
N PHE A 62 35.91 -38.33 -18.75
CA PHE A 62 37.09 -38.76 -17.99
C PHE A 62 37.21 -40.29 -17.92
N ARG A 63 36.08 -41.00 -17.76
CA ARG A 63 36.02 -42.47 -17.70
C ARG A 63 36.26 -43.15 -19.04
N SER A 64 35.98 -42.47 -20.16
CA SER A 64 36.19 -42.95 -21.52
C SER A 64 37.53 -42.52 -22.13
N SER A 65 38.42 -41.87 -21.37
CA SER A 65 39.71 -41.41 -21.87
C SER A 65 40.61 -42.57 -22.35
N GLU A 66 41.42 -42.32 -23.39
CA GLU A 66 42.28 -43.34 -24.01
C GLU A 66 43.19 -44.06 -23.01
N HIS A 67 43.66 -43.35 -21.98
CA HIS A 67 44.51 -43.91 -20.93
C HIS A 67 43.79 -44.99 -20.09
N VAL A 68 42.50 -44.79 -19.80
CA VAL A 68 41.70 -45.73 -18.99
C VAL A 68 41.29 -46.95 -19.83
N SER A 69 40.97 -46.75 -21.12
CA SER A 69 40.69 -47.86 -22.03
C SER A 69 41.93 -48.73 -22.26
N HIS A 70 43.11 -48.10 -22.45
CA HIS A 70 44.39 -48.79 -22.59
C HIS A 70 44.81 -49.55 -21.31
N LEU A 71 44.57 -49.00 -20.12
CA LEU A 71 44.82 -49.71 -18.87
C LEU A 71 43.85 -50.90 -18.66
N ARG A 72 42.62 -50.82 -19.18
CA ARG A 72 41.64 -51.91 -19.13
C ARG A 72 41.95 -53.05 -20.09
N SER A 73 42.45 -52.75 -21.30
CA SER A 73 42.83 -53.79 -22.28
C SER A 73 44.03 -54.63 -21.82
N GLN A 74 44.80 -54.14 -20.85
CA GLN A 74 45.92 -54.86 -20.23
C GLN A 74 45.50 -55.79 -19.08
N LEU A 75 44.23 -55.79 -18.66
CA LEU A 75 43.74 -56.64 -17.57
C LEU A 75 43.61 -58.10 -18.03
N ARG A 76 44.27 -59.01 -17.30
CA ARG A 76 44.18 -60.46 -17.52
C ARG A 76 43.38 -61.13 -16.38
N PRO A 77 42.51 -62.10 -16.68
CA PRO A 77 41.75 -62.80 -15.64
C PRO A 77 42.67 -63.49 -14.63
N GLY A 78 42.52 -63.17 -13.34
CA GLY A 78 43.28 -63.81 -12.24
C GLY A 78 44.62 -63.14 -11.87
N GLN A 79 45.04 -62.08 -12.55
CA GLN A 79 46.20 -61.27 -12.15
C GLN A 79 45.77 -60.00 -11.39
N GLU A 80 46.58 -59.57 -10.41
CA GLU A 80 46.35 -58.35 -9.64
C GLU A 80 46.46 -57.10 -10.54
N CYS A 81 45.47 -56.21 -10.48
CA CYS A 81 45.51 -54.97 -11.23
C CYS A 81 46.52 -53.97 -10.64
N MET A 82 47.35 -53.34 -11.50
CA MET A 82 48.37 -52.38 -11.07
C MET A 82 47.82 -51.09 -10.42
N VAL A 83 46.52 -50.82 -10.55
CA VAL A 83 45.88 -49.63 -9.98
C VAL A 83 45.17 -49.93 -8.66
N CYS A 84 44.55 -51.11 -8.52
CA CYS A 84 43.70 -51.43 -7.37
C CYS A 84 43.96 -52.77 -6.67
N GLY A 85 44.85 -53.63 -7.20
CA GLY A 85 45.26 -54.90 -6.59
C GLY A 85 44.22 -56.04 -6.62
N SER A 86 43.01 -55.81 -7.15
CA SER A 86 41.98 -56.85 -7.27
C SER A 86 42.32 -57.87 -8.36
N THR A 87 41.94 -59.14 -8.16
CA THR A 87 42.12 -60.24 -9.13
C THR A 87 40.87 -60.51 -9.98
N HIS A 88 39.77 -59.79 -9.72
CA HIS A 88 38.49 -59.95 -10.44
C HIS A 88 37.92 -58.61 -10.89
N HIS A 89 37.55 -58.49 -12.17
CA HIS A 89 37.01 -57.27 -12.78
C HIS A 89 35.79 -57.59 -13.66
N PRO A 90 34.62 -56.98 -13.41
CA PRO A 90 33.38 -57.28 -14.16
C PRO A 90 33.36 -56.83 -15.63
N TYR A 91 34.29 -55.96 -16.05
CA TYR A 91 34.23 -55.23 -17.33
C TYR A 91 35.47 -55.43 -18.23
N GLY A 92 36.11 -56.60 -18.20
CA GLY A 92 37.30 -56.91 -19.01
C GLY A 92 37.00 -57.63 -20.33
N VAL A 93 36.22 -57.02 -21.25
CA VAL A 93 35.81 -57.64 -22.52
C VAL A 93 36.07 -56.72 -23.72
N GLU A 94 36.44 -57.30 -24.86
CA GLU A 94 36.89 -56.68 -26.13
C GLU A 94 35.88 -55.77 -26.87
N ASN A 95 34.71 -55.45 -26.32
CA ASN A 95 33.64 -54.76 -27.06
C ASN A 95 32.87 -53.70 -26.24
N ILE A 96 33.61 -52.89 -25.48
CA ILE A 96 33.04 -51.88 -24.56
C ILE A 96 33.08 -50.45 -25.16
N ASP A 97 33.86 -50.22 -26.22
CA ASP A 97 34.03 -48.89 -26.82
C ASP A 97 32.75 -48.36 -27.48
N ASP A 98 31.98 -49.21 -28.18
CA ASP A 98 30.68 -48.83 -28.75
C ASP A 98 29.64 -48.46 -27.68
N HIS A 99 29.70 -49.09 -26.51
CA HIS A 99 28.82 -48.80 -25.39
C HIS A 99 29.12 -47.42 -24.77
N TRP A 100 30.40 -47.06 -24.61
CA TRP A 100 30.79 -45.73 -24.13
C TRP A 100 30.51 -44.63 -25.16
N LEU A 101 30.66 -44.92 -26.45
CA LEU A 101 30.29 -43.96 -27.51
C LEU A 101 28.80 -43.65 -27.50
N ASN A 102 27.95 -44.67 -27.39
CA ASN A 102 26.50 -44.48 -27.25
C ASN A 102 26.15 -43.74 -25.96
N LEU A 103 26.80 -44.08 -24.83
CA LEU A 103 26.59 -43.39 -23.55
C LEU A 103 27.02 -41.92 -23.62
N LEU A 104 28.16 -41.61 -24.24
CA LEU A 104 28.62 -40.24 -24.48
C LEU A 104 27.63 -39.46 -25.34
N GLN A 105 27.11 -40.08 -26.40
CA GLN A 105 26.12 -39.46 -27.27
C GLN A 105 24.81 -39.18 -26.53
N ASP A 106 24.37 -40.09 -25.66
CA ASP A 106 23.20 -39.91 -24.80
C ASP A 106 23.39 -38.75 -23.80
N PHE A 107 24.53 -38.68 -23.12
CA PHE A 107 24.82 -37.58 -22.19
C PHE A 107 25.00 -36.24 -22.91
N GLN A 108 25.60 -36.22 -24.10
CA GLN A 108 25.66 -35.02 -24.94
C GLN A 108 24.27 -34.53 -25.34
N LEU A 109 23.38 -35.46 -25.68
CA LEU A 109 22.00 -35.14 -26.03
C LEU A 109 21.19 -34.66 -24.81
N GLN A 110 21.47 -35.21 -23.63
CA GLN A 110 20.90 -34.71 -22.37
C GLN A 110 21.37 -33.29 -22.03
N VAL A 111 22.66 -32.97 -22.20
CA VAL A 111 23.19 -31.62 -22.01
C VAL A 111 22.50 -30.65 -22.98
N LYS A 112 22.43 -30.97 -24.27
CA LYS A 112 21.73 -30.12 -25.26
C LYS A 112 20.26 -29.89 -24.90
N LYS A 113 19.55 -30.91 -24.43
CA LYS A 113 18.16 -30.77 -23.97
C LYS A 113 18.04 -29.89 -22.73
N ALA A 114 18.94 -30.04 -21.76
CA ALA A 114 18.94 -29.26 -20.53
C ALA A 114 19.29 -27.78 -20.78
N GLU A 115 20.27 -27.50 -21.64
CA GLU A 115 20.64 -26.15 -22.05
C GLU A 115 19.54 -25.48 -22.88
N GLY A 116 18.92 -26.19 -23.83
CA GLY A 116 17.76 -25.66 -24.55
C GLY A 116 16.56 -25.35 -23.65
N ALA A 117 16.32 -26.16 -22.61
CA ALA A 117 15.29 -25.87 -21.61
C ALA A 117 15.63 -24.64 -20.74
N LEU A 118 16.91 -24.46 -20.40
CA LEU A 118 17.39 -23.28 -19.69
C LEU A 118 17.18 -22.01 -20.53
N GLU A 119 17.60 -22.01 -21.80
CA GLU A 119 17.41 -20.88 -22.72
C GLU A 119 15.93 -20.51 -22.87
N GLN A 120 15.04 -21.49 -23.05
CA GLN A 120 13.59 -21.24 -23.12
C GLN A 120 13.05 -20.63 -21.83
N SER A 121 13.49 -21.10 -20.66
CA SER A 121 13.07 -20.53 -19.38
C SER A 121 13.58 -19.10 -19.17
N GLN A 122 14.81 -18.80 -19.61
CA GLN A 122 15.39 -17.46 -19.57
C GLN A 122 14.67 -16.48 -20.50
N GLN A 123 14.32 -16.92 -21.72
CA GLN A 123 13.52 -16.12 -22.65
C GLN A 123 12.14 -15.77 -22.06
N ARG A 124 11.43 -16.76 -21.50
CA ARG A 124 10.14 -16.51 -20.83
C ARG A 124 10.26 -15.54 -19.67
N TYR A 125 11.34 -15.64 -18.88
CA TYR A 125 11.60 -14.72 -17.78
C TYR A 125 11.81 -13.28 -18.30
N GLN A 126 12.62 -13.10 -19.36
CA GLN A 126 12.82 -11.78 -19.99
C GLN A 126 11.53 -11.21 -20.59
N GLU A 127 10.69 -12.02 -21.23
CA GLU A 127 9.38 -11.59 -21.74
C GLU A 127 8.46 -11.07 -20.62
N GLN A 128 8.43 -11.75 -19.47
CA GLN A 128 7.62 -11.33 -18.33
C GLN A 128 8.18 -10.07 -17.67
N LEU A 129 9.51 -9.92 -17.66
CA LEU A 129 10.18 -8.73 -17.12
C LEU A 129 9.88 -7.50 -18.00
N ALA A 130 9.91 -7.66 -19.33
CA ALA A 130 9.51 -6.61 -20.27
C ALA A 130 8.03 -6.21 -20.11
N LYS A 131 7.12 -7.19 -19.93
CA LYS A 131 5.70 -6.91 -19.63
C LYS A 131 5.55 -6.12 -18.32
N LYS A 132 6.29 -6.49 -17.28
CA LYS A 132 6.28 -5.76 -16.00
C LYS A 132 6.70 -4.30 -16.20
N GLU A 133 7.82 -4.06 -16.89
CA GLU A 133 8.30 -2.70 -17.16
C GLU A 133 7.28 -1.86 -17.95
N GLN A 134 6.62 -2.46 -18.95
CA GLN A 134 5.56 -1.80 -19.71
C GLN A 134 4.34 -1.46 -18.85
N THR A 135 3.93 -2.35 -17.94
CA THR A 135 2.80 -2.09 -17.03
C THR A 135 3.15 -1.02 -16.00
N VAL A 136 4.37 -1.04 -15.44
CA VAL A 136 4.84 -0.04 -14.47
C VAL A 136 4.93 1.35 -15.11
N THR A 137 5.49 1.46 -16.30
CA THR A 137 5.56 2.74 -17.03
C THR A 137 4.17 3.29 -17.36
N ARG A 138 3.23 2.41 -17.74
CA ARG A 138 1.83 2.82 -17.98
C ARG A 138 1.14 3.28 -16.69
N LEU A 139 1.38 2.62 -15.56
CA LEU A 139 0.87 3.05 -14.25
C LEU A 139 1.43 4.41 -13.85
N GLN A 140 2.73 4.67 -14.06
CA GLN A 140 3.34 5.96 -13.79
C GLN A 140 2.71 7.09 -14.63
N LEU A 141 2.54 6.85 -15.93
CA LEU A 141 1.90 7.82 -16.82
C LEU A 141 0.45 8.09 -16.40
N LEU A 142 -0.31 7.05 -16.08
CA LEU A 142 -1.70 7.17 -15.65
C LEU A 142 -1.81 7.92 -14.32
N SER A 143 -0.92 7.66 -13.37
CA SER A 143 -0.85 8.38 -12.10
C SER A 143 -0.58 9.88 -12.31
N GLN A 144 0.32 10.22 -13.23
CA GLN A 144 0.58 11.61 -13.61
C GLN A 144 -0.65 12.27 -14.23
N GLN A 145 -1.35 11.58 -15.14
CA GLN A 145 -2.60 12.07 -15.73
C GLN A 145 -3.71 12.26 -14.68
N ILE A 146 -3.85 11.35 -13.72
CA ILE A 146 -4.81 11.47 -12.61
C ILE A 146 -4.52 12.73 -11.79
N ASN A 147 -3.26 13.03 -11.50
CA ASN A 147 -2.89 14.24 -10.76
C ASN A 147 -3.18 15.51 -11.57
N GLN A 148 -2.90 15.52 -12.88
CA GLN A 148 -3.27 16.64 -13.75
C GLN A 148 -4.79 16.86 -13.79
N THR A 149 -5.59 15.79 -13.93
CA THR A 149 -7.05 15.88 -13.90
C THR A 149 -7.55 16.42 -12.54
N LYS A 150 -6.92 16.00 -11.42
CA LYS A 150 -7.24 16.52 -10.08
C LYS A 150 -6.96 18.01 -9.97
N ASP A 151 -5.81 18.47 -10.44
CA ASP A 151 -5.41 19.88 -10.38
C ASP A 151 -6.36 20.75 -11.23
N GLN A 152 -6.70 20.31 -12.44
CA GLN A 152 -7.69 20.97 -13.30
C GLN A 152 -9.06 21.06 -12.63
N ARG A 153 -9.49 19.96 -11.98
CA ARG A 153 -10.76 19.92 -11.28
C ARG A 153 -10.77 20.88 -10.08
N ALA A 154 -9.71 20.91 -9.28
CA ALA A 154 -9.58 21.82 -8.15
C ALA A 154 -9.58 23.29 -8.57
N ALA A 155 -8.92 23.63 -9.70
CA ALA A 155 -8.97 24.99 -10.25
C ALA A 155 -10.40 25.40 -10.68
N LEU A 156 -11.11 24.53 -11.40
CA LEU A 156 -12.51 24.73 -11.78
C LEU A 156 -13.43 24.82 -10.57
N GLU A 157 -13.14 24.09 -9.51
CA GLU A 157 -13.89 24.12 -8.25
C GLU A 157 -13.77 25.48 -7.55
N ILE A 158 -12.57 26.06 -7.52
CA ILE A 158 -12.32 27.40 -6.98
C ILE A 158 -13.11 28.45 -7.79
N GLU A 159 -13.09 28.35 -9.12
CA GLU A 159 -13.86 29.27 -9.96
C GLU A 159 -15.37 29.11 -9.77
N LEU A 160 -15.88 27.88 -9.68
CA LEU A 160 -17.30 27.60 -9.46
C LEU A 160 -17.77 28.05 -8.07
N THR A 161 -16.95 27.87 -7.03
CA THR A 161 -17.26 28.33 -5.66
C THR A 161 -17.22 29.84 -5.55
N GLN A 162 -16.27 30.53 -6.20
CA GLN A 162 -16.26 31.99 -6.30
C GLN A 162 -17.52 32.52 -7.00
N SER A 163 -17.86 31.96 -8.17
CA SER A 163 -19.07 32.36 -8.89
C SER A 163 -20.37 31.99 -8.15
N ALA A 164 -20.39 30.91 -7.36
CA ALA A 164 -21.53 30.56 -6.51
C ALA A 164 -21.68 31.50 -5.31
N ALA A 165 -20.56 31.95 -4.72
CA ALA A 165 -20.54 32.94 -3.64
C ALA A 165 -21.05 34.31 -4.10
N GLU A 166 -20.67 34.75 -5.32
CA GLU A 166 -21.20 35.97 -5.95
C GLU A 166 -22.73 35.90 -6.18
N LEU A 167 -23.27 34.69 -6.36
CA LEU A 167 -24.70 34.44 -6.58
C LEU A 167 -25.47 34.08 -5.29
N ALA A 168 -24.82 34.13 -4.12
CA ALA A 168 -25.39 33.70 -2.83
C ALA A 168 -26.02 32.28 -2.87
N LEU A 169 -25.52 31.40 -3.73
CA LEU A 169 -25.95 30.01 -3.82
C LEU A 169 -25.18 29.19 -2.79
N VAL A 170 -25.80 28.97 -1.63
CA VAL A 170 -25.26 28.07 -0.60
C VAL A 170 -25.49 26.63 -1.03
N TRP A 171 -24.43 25.95 -1.44
CA TRP A 171 -24.48 24.50 -1.66
C TRP A 171 -24.63 23.81 -0.28
N PRO A 172 -25.57 22.88 -0.10
CA PRO A 172 -25.88 22.29 1.21
C PRO A 172 -24.72 21.45 1.79
N LEU A 173 -23.77 21.02 0.95
CA LEU A 173 -22.56 20.29 1.35
C LEU A 173 -21.35 20.92 0.66
N SER A 174 -20.38 21.39 1.43
CA SER A 174 -19.09 21.79 0.87
C SER A 174 -18.36 20.58 0.28
N TRP A 175 -17.64 20.75 -0.82
CA TRP A 175 -16.81 19.68 -1.39
C TRP A 175 -15.78 19.13 -0.39
N THR A 176 -15.36 19.95 0.59
CA THR A 176 -14.53 19.52 1.72
C THR A 176 -15.24 18.51 2.62
N GLN A 177 -16.54 18.67 2.90
CA GLN A 177 -17.32 17.68 3.65
C GLN A 177 -17.45 16.37 2.86
N ILE A 178 -17.61 16.44 1.54
CA ILE A 178 -17.67 15.25 0.67
C ILE A 178 -16.31 14.53 0.63
N ASP A 179 -15.20 15.27 0.57
CA ASP A 179 -13.87 14.66 0.59
C ASP A 179 -13.53 14.07 1.96
N ASP A 180 -13.92 14.72 3.06
CA ASP A 180 -13.80 14.19 4.42
C ASP A 180 -14.59 12.88 4.60
N GLU A 181 -15.83 12.82 4.09
CA GLU A 181 -16.63 11.60 4.09
C GLU A 181 -16.01 10.51 3.21
N LYS A 182 -15.49 10.85 2.03
CA LYS A 182 -14.78 9.93 1.15
C LYS A 182 -13.52 9.37 1.80
N GLN A 183 -12.77 10.21 2.51
CA GLN A 183 -11.60 9.77 3.28
C GLN A 183 -12.01 8.86 4.45
N ALA A 184 -13.09 9.19 5.17
CA ALA A 184 -13.63 8.34 6.24
C ALA A 184 -14.06 6.97 5.70
N LEU A 185 -14.74 6.93 4.55
CA LEU A 185 -15.10 5.72 3.83
C LEU A 185 -13.88 4.89 3.43
N THR A 186 -12.86 5.55 2.89
CA THR A 186 -11.63 4.87 2.45
C THR A 186 -10.92 4.21 3.64
N ARG A 187 -10.87 4.87 4.80
CA ARG A 187 -10.32 4.32 6.05
C ARG A 187 -11.13 3.13 6.58
N LEU A 188 -12.45 3.18 6.47
CA LEU A 188 -13.32 2.08 6.88
C LEU A 188 -13.16 0.87 5.96
N LEU A 189 -13.09 1.10 4.65
CA LEU A 189 -12.89 0.05 3.65
C LEU A 189 -11.52 -0.63 3.81
N SER A 190 -10.47 0.15 4.08
CA SER A 190 -9.14 -0.43 4.38
C SER A 190 -9.15 -1.24 5.67
N ARG A 191 -9.82 -0.76 6.73
CA ARG A 191 -9.97 -1.50 7.99
C ARG A 191 -10.75 -2.80 7.78
N HIS A 192 -11.80 -2.78 6.96
CA HIS A 192 -12.56 -3.99 6.65
C HIS A 192 -11.71 -5.01 5.87
N HIS A 193 -10.93 -4.55 4.90
CA HIS A 193 -10.03 -5.40 4.13
C HIS A 193 -8.95 -6.04 5.03
N GLU A 194 -8.41 -5.28 5.98
CA GLU A 194 -7.46 -5.78 6.97
C GLU A 194 -8.08 -6.85 7.88
N LEU A 195 -9.31 -6.62 8.36
CA LEU A 195 -10.05 -7.61 9.15
C LEU A 195 -10.34 -8.89 8.36
N LEU A 196 -10.73 -8.77 7.09
CA LEU A 196 -10.99 -9.90 6.20
C LEU A 196 -9.72 -10.73 5.95
N ASN A 197 -8.60 -10.07 5.65
CA ASN A 197 -7.31 -10.74 5.44
C ASN A 197 -6.86 -11.46 6.72
N ARG A 198 -7.04 -10.83 7.89
CA ARG A 198 -6.72 -11.43 9.18
C ARG A 198 -7.63 -12.63 9.50
N GLN A 199 -8.90 -12.57 9.11
CA GLN A 199 -9.83 -13.69 9.21
C GLN A 199 -9.41 -14.86 8.32
N GLN A 200 -8.99 -14.59 7.08
CA GLN A 200 -8.47 -15.61 6.16
C GLN A 200 -7.18 -16.25 6.70
N ALA A 201 -6.23 -15.44 7.16
CA ALA A 201 -4.98 -15.93 7.75
C ALA A 201 -5.23 -16.84 8.96
N LEU A 202 -6.12 -16.46 9.87
CA LEU A 202 -6.50 -17.31 11.01
C LEU A 202 -7.25 -18.57 10.60
N SER A 203 -8.03 -18.52 9.51
CA SER A 203 -8.70 -19.70 8.96
C SER A 203 -7.68 -20.69 8.39
N ASP A 204 -6.66 -20.22 7.67
CA ASP A 204 -5.61 -21.08 7.12
C ASP A 204 -4.68 -21.61 8.21
N GLU A 205 -4.38 -20.80 9.23
CA GLU A 205 -3.65 -21.24 10.40
C GLU A 205 -4.42 -22.31 11.19
N LEU A 206 -5.74 -22.14 11.35
CA LEU A 206 -6.59 -23.16 11.96
C LEU A 206 -6.50 -24.50 11.19
N LYS A 207 -6.57 -24.46 9.85
CA LYS A 207 -6.43 -25.67 9.01
C LYS A 207 -5.07 -26.33 9.22
N ARG A 208 -3.99 -25.54 9.20
CA ARG A 208 -2.61 -26.02 9.42
C ARG A 208 -2.45 -26.70 10.77
N VAL A 209 -2.91 -26.06 11.85
CA VAL A 209 -2.83 -26.59 13.22
C VAL A 209 -3.70 -27.84 13.38
N THR A 210 -4.90 -27.88 12.77
CA THR A 210 -5.74 -29.09 12.79
C THR A 210 -5.09 -30.26 12.06
N GLN A 211 -4.44 -30.01 10.92
CA GLN A 211 -3.76 -31.06 10.16
C GLN A 211 -2.54 -31.59 10.92
N LEU A 212 -1.73 -30.70 11.49
CA LEU A 212 -0.59 -31.07 12.33
C LEU A 212 -1.01 -31.89 13.56
N HIS A 213 -2.12 -31.50 14.21
CA HIS A 213 -2.69 -32.28 15.31
C HIS A 213 -3.08 -33.69 14.85
N GLN A 214 -3.72 -33.82 13.69
CA GLN A 214 -4.17 -35.09 13.15
C GLN A 214 -2.99 -36.01 12.82
N GLU A 215 -1.96 -35.50 12.13
CA GLU A 215 -0.73 -36.26 11.84
C GLU A 215 -0.03 -36.77 13.11
N LYS A 216 0.07 -35.92 14.14
CA LYS A 216 0.67 -36.29 15.42
C LYS A 216 -0.17 -37.28 16.21
N HIS A 217 -1.49 -37.12 16.19
CA HIS A 217 -2.41 -38.05 16.82
C HIS A 217 -2.39 -39.44 16.16
N ASP A 218 -2.31 -39.49 14.84
CA ASP A 218 -2.20 -40.74 14.08
C ASP A 218 -0.86 -41.44 14.36
N ALA A 219 0.25 -40.68 14.45
CA ALA A 219 1.55 -41.21 14.85
C ALA A 219 1.53 -41.78 16.28
N LEU A 220 0.88 -41.06 17.22
CA LEU A 220 0.68 -41.54 18.58
C LEU A 220 -0.10 -42.87 18.60
N GLN A 221 -1.23 -42.95 17.89
CA GLN A 221 -2.05 -44.16 17.77
C GLN A 221 -1.23 -45.34 17.23
N GLN A 222 -0.41 -45.11 16.21
CA GLN A 222 0.47 -46.15 15.66
C GLN A 222 1.49 -46.67 16.69
N ILE A 223 2.16 -45.78 17.42
CA ILE A 223 3.13 -46.21 18.44
C ILE A 223 2.41 -46.92 19.59
N ILE A 224 1.23 -46.44 20.04
CA ILE A 224 0.43 -47.13 21.06
C ILE A 224 0.12 -48.58 20.61
N ASN A 225 -0.32 -48.77 19.37
CA ASN A 225 -0.62 -50.09 18.81
C ASN A 225 0.63 -50.98 18.69
N GLN A 226 1.79 -50.42 18.32
CA GLN A 226 3.05 -51.15 18.32
C GLN A 226 3.47 -51.55 19.74
N THR A 227 3.28 -50.67 20.72
CA THR A 227 3.63 -50.90 22.12
C THR A 227 2.77 -52.01 22.73
N THR A 228 1.46 -52.04 22.41
CA THR A 228 0.56 -53.10 22.87
C THR A 228 0.89 -54.44 22.20
N GLY A 229 1.27 -54.44 20.91
CA GLY A 229 1.76 -55.63 20.20
C GLY A 229 3.03 -56.21 20.83
N LEU A 230 4.06 -55.39 21.03
CA LEU A 230 5.33 -55.81 21.66
C LEU A 230 5.12 -56.28 23.12
N ALA A 231 4.23 -55.64 23.87
CA ALA A 231 3.90 -56.09 25.23
C ALA A 231 3.22 -57.47 25.25
N ALA A 232 2.40 -57.79 24.24
CA ALA A 232 1.82 -59.12 24.08
C ALA A 232 2.87 -60.17 23.71
N GLU A 233 3.79 -59.85 22.80
CA GLU A 233 4.93 -60.71 22.45
C GLU A 233 5.84 -60.99 23.65
N GLN A 234 6.14 -59.95 24.44
CA GLN A 234 6.93 -60.09 25.66
C GLN A 234 6.26 -61.07 26.65
N LYS A 235 4.94 -60.97 26.81
CA LYS A 235 4.17 -61.87 27.68
C LYS A 235 4.19 -63.32 27.18
N SER A 236 4.12 -63.51 25.85
CA SER A 236 4.23 -64.84 25.24
C SER A 236 5.62 -65.47 25.46
N ILE A 237 6.69 -64.68 25.34
CA ILE A 237 8.07 -65.14 25.62
C ILE A 237 8.24 -65.49 27.11
N GLU A 238 7.67 -64.71 28.02
CA GLU A 238 7.67 -65.00 29.47
C GLU A 238 6.97 -66.34 29.77
N GLU A 239 5.83 -66.61 29.14
CA GLU A 239 5.14 -67.90 29.24
C GLU A 239 6.00 -69.05 28.69
N GLN A 240 6.65 -68.89 27.53
CA GLN A 240 7.54 -69.91 26.95
C GLN A 240 8.76 -70.20 27.83
N GLN A 241 9.38 -69.16 28.42
CA GLN A 241 10.47 -69.32 29.36
C GLN A 241 10.04 -70.10 30.60
N SER A 242 8.86 -69.80 31.15
CA SER A 242 8.33 -70.53 32.32
C SER A 242 8.12 -72.02 32.00
N LEU A 243 7.62 -72.34 30.80
CA LEU A 243 7.40 -73.71 30.35
C LEU A 243 8.72 -74.46 30.15
N LEU A 244 9.73 -73.80 29.57
CA LEU A 244 11.08 -74.35 29.39
C LEU A 244 11.79 -74.56 30.72
N ALA A 245 11.61 -73.64 31.69
CA ALA A 245 12.15 -73.80 33.04
C ALA A 245 11.61 -75.08 33.70
N VAL A 246 10.29 -75.27 33.68
CA VAL A 246 9.64 -76.48 34.22
C VAL A 246 10.10 -77.76 33.49
N LYS A 247 10.27 -77.70 32.15
CA LYS A 247 10.81 -78.84 31.38
C LYS A 247 12.25 -79.16 31.78
N SER A 248 13.11 -78.15 31.94
CA SER A 248 14.51 -78.31 32.33
C SER A 248 14.65 -78.89 33.75
N GLU A 249 13.79 -78.46 34.68
CA GLU A 249 13.76 -78.94 36.06
C GLU A 249 13.28 -80.40 36.16
N ASN A 250 12.24 -80.76 35.40
CA ASN A 250 11.81 -82.15 35.26
C ASN A 250 12.89 -83.05 34.65
N LEU A 251 13.66 -82.54 33.68
CA LEU A 251 14.75 -83.29 33.05
C LEU A 251 15.92 -83.48 34.03
N LEU A 252 16.26 -82.47 34.83
CA LEU A 252 17.24 -82.56 35.92
C LEU A 252 16.81 -83.59 36.98
N GLN A 253 15.53 -83.64 37.35
CA GLN A 253 15.02 -84.67 38.25
C GLN A 253 15.18 -86.07 37.62
N LYS A 254 14.87 -86.26 36.34
CA LYS A 254 15.09 -87.54 35.64
C LYS A 254 16.57 -87.94 35.55
N LEU A 255 17.47 -86.99 35.31
CA LEU A 255 18.92 -87.19 35.34
C LEU A 255 19.40 -87.64 36.73
N ASN A 256 18.88 -87.05 37.81
CA ASN A 256 19.21 -87.44 39.19
C ASN A 256 18.66 -88.83 39.56
N VAL A 257 17.52 -89.26 38.99
CA VAL A 257 16.96 -90.61 39.20
C VAL A 257 17.80 -91.71 38.53
N HIS A 258 18.62 -91.38 37.52
CA HIS A 258 19.58 -92.30 36.89
C HIS A 258 20.96 -92.37 37.60
N ALA A 259 21.16 -91.62 38.68
CA ALA A 259 22.36 -91.73 39.53
C ALA A 259 22.63 -93.12 40.16
N PRO A 260 21.65 -94.03 40.40
CA PRO A 260 21.93 -95.36 40.91
C PRO A 260 22.15 -96.37 39.76
N ILE A 261 23.03 -96.07 38.81
CA ILE A 261 23.71 -97.13 38.02
C ILE A 261 24.57 -98.00 38.95
N LEU A 262 24.96 -97.46 40.11
CA LEU A 262 25.74 -98.14 41.14
C LEU A 262 25.00 -99.27 41.89
N THR A 263 23.66 -99.33 41.88
CA THR A 263 22.92 -100.37 42.62
C THR A 263 22.64 -101.65 41.82
N LYS A 264 22.89 -101.67 40.50
CA LYS A 264 22.73 -102.85 39.63
C LYS A 264 23.99 -103.71 39.47
N PHE A 265 25.11 -103.35 40.10
CA PHE A 265 26.33 -104.16 40.09
C PHE A 265 26.20 -105.48 40.88
N GLY A 266 25.17 -105.65 41.71
CA GLY A 266 24.93 -106.90 42.44
C GLY A 266 24.46 -108.08 41.59
N SER A 267 24.14 -107.87 40.30
CA SER A 267 23.63 -108.92 39.38
C SER A 267 24.69 -109.47 38.42
N LEU A 268 25.97 -109.08 38.59
CA LEU A 268 27.09 -109.47 37.72
C LEU A 268 27.43 -110.97 37.76
N GLU A 269 26.95 -111.70 38.77
CA GLU A 269 27.29 -113.10 38.99
C GLU A 269 26.48 -114.09 38.14
N HIS A 270 25.35 -113.68 37.52
CA HIS A 270 24.42 -114.60 36.86
C HIS A 270 24.18 -114.36 35.34
N SER A 271 24.46 -113.16 34.79
CA SER A 271 24.32 -112.87 33.34
C SER A 271 25.10 -111.62 32.86
N PRO A 272 26.40 -111.74 32.50
CA PRO A 272 27.27 -110.60 32.17
C PRO A 272 26.87 -109.81 30.91
N CYS A 273 26.34 -110.49 29.89
CA CYS A 273 26.06 -109.88 28.59
C CYS A 273 24.83 -108.95 28.60
N ASP A 274 23.84 -109.23 29.45
CA ASP A 274 22.63 -108.40 29.57
C ASP A 274 22.86 -107.16 30.44
N VAL A 275 23.74 -107.26 31.45
CA VAL A 275 24.15 -106.12 32.29
C VAL A 275 24.97 -105.10 31.48
N LEU A 276 25.87 -105.56 30.61
CA LEU A 276 26.64 -104.68 29.71
C LEU A 276 25.75 -103.98 28.68
N LYS A 277 24.82 -104.70 28.05
CA LYS A 277 23.84 -104.10 27.12
C LYS A 277 22.91 -103.09 27.82
N ALA A 278 22.51 -103.35 29.07
CA ALA A 278 21.73 -102.42 29.86
C ALA A 278 22.54 -101.19 30.29
N GLY A 279 23.83 -101.34 30.57
CA GLY A 279 24.78 -100.26 30.84
C GLY A 279 25.02 -99.37 29.61
N ASP A 280 25.27 -99.97 28.44
CA ASP A 280 25.42 -99.22 27.18
C ASP A 280 24.14 -98.46 26.81
N ARG A 281 22.97 -99.06 27.02
CA ARG A 281 21.68 -98.33 26.85
C ARG A 281 21.57 -97.16 27.81
N ALA A 282 21.88 -97.36 29.10
CA ALA A 282 21.82 -96.29 30.09
C ALA A 282 22.82 -95.15 29.81
N ILE A 283 24.02 -95.46 29.31
CA ILE A 283 25.03 -94.47 28.91
C ILE A 283 24.56 -93.68 27.68
N ASN A 284 23.99 -94.35 26.67
CA ASN A 284 23.43 -93.68 25.50
C ASN A 284 22.21 -92.82 25.87
N ASP A 285 21.34 -93.31 26.76
CA ASP A 285 20.19 -92.56 27.27
C ASP A 285 20.63 -91.34 28.09
N LEU A 286 21.67 -91.47 28.93
CA LEU A 286 22.29 -90.35 29.66
C LEU A 286 22.92 -89.32 28.74
N ALA A 287 23.62 -89.76 27.69
CA ALA A 287 24.21 -88.87 26.69
C ALA A 287 23.13 -88.10 25.91
N ALA A 288 22.03 -88.76 25.54
CA ALA A 288 20.87 -88.13 24.90
C ALA A 288 20.15 -87.14 25.85
N LEU A 289 20.01 -87.47 27.14
CA LEU A 289 19.45 -86.58 28.15
C LEU A 289 20.35 -85.36 28.43
N GLN A 290 21.67 -85.53 28.43
CA GLN A 290 22.62 -84.42 28.55
C GLN A 290 22.59 -83.49 27.33
N GLN A 291 22.52 -84.04 26.11
CA GLN A 291 22.36 -83.23 24.90
C GLN A 291 21.06 -82.44 24.91
N THR A 292 19.93 -83.07 25.26
CA THR A 292 18.64 -82.37 25.34
C THR A 292 18.59 -81.32 26.44
N TYR A 293 19.29 -81.53 27.56
CA TYR A 293 19.46 -80.51 28.60
C TYR A 293 20.29 -79.31 28.11
N ALA A 294 21.39 -79.57 27.38
CA ALA A 294 22.23 -78.50 26.81
C ALA A 294 21.47 -77.66 25.76
N THR A 295 20.66 -78.31 24.90
CA THR A 295 19.81 -77.57 23.94
C THR A 295 18.75 -76.73 24.65
N LEU A 296 18.11 -77.26 25.71
CA LEU A 296 17.14 -76.50 26.51
C LEU A 296 17.77 -75.29 27.22
N GLN A 297 18.99 -75.43 27.75
CA GLN A 297 19.73 -74.30 28.33
C GLN A 297 20.05 -73.23 27.29
N HIS A 298 20.45 -73.64 26.08
CA HIS A 298 20.73 -72.72 24.98
C HIS A 298 19.47 -71.95 24.55
N ASP A 299 18.34 -72.63 24.37
CA ASP A 299 17.05 -72.01 24.03
C ASP A 299 16.58 -71.03 25.12
N GLN A 300 16.77 -71.40 26.39
CA GLN A 300 16.42 -70.55 27.53
C GLN A 300 17.28 -69.28 27.60
N MET A 301 18.57 -69.37 27.21
CA MET A 301 19.46 -68.22 27.10
C MET A 301 19.05 -67.30 25.94
N LEU A 302 18.72 -67.87 24.77
CA LEU A 302 18.28 -67.12 23.59
C LEU A 302 16.98 -66.34 23.88
N LEU A 303 15.99 -66.99 24.49
CA LEU A 303 14.72 -66.37 24.88
C LEU A 303 14.90 -65.28 25.94
N LYS A 304 15.86 -65.42 26.87
CA LYS A 304 16.22 -64.34 27.82
C LYS A 304 16.80 -63.11 27.12
N GLN A 305 17.64 -63.34 26.12
CA GLN A 305 18.22 -62.25 25.35
C GLN A 305 17.15 -61.52 24.53
N GLN A 306 16.24 -62.27 23.89
CA GLN A 306 15.08 -61.71 23.17
C GLN A 306 14.15 -60.92 24.10
N GLN A 307 13.83 -61.44 25.28
CA GLN A 307 13.00 -60.75 26.27
C GLN A 307 13.61 -59.40 26.67
N LYS A 308 14.93 -59.36 26.91
CA LYS A 308 15.63 -58.12 27.27
C LYS A 308 15.55 -57.08 26.15
N THR A 309 15.78 -57.49 24.89
CA THR A 309 15.66 -56.59 23.75
C THR A 309 14.24 -56.07 23.53
N LEU A 310 13.21 -56.90 23.79
CA LEU A 310 11.81 -56.48 23.74
C LEU A 310 11.43 -55.54 24.90
N GLN A 311 11.94 -55.76 26.11
CA GLN A 311 11.73 -54.84 27.23
C GLN A 311 12.29 -53.45 26.93
N GLU A 312 13.52 -53.39 26.41
CA GLU A 312 14.16 -52.13 26.01
C GLU A 312 13.35 -51.40 24.92
N SER A 313 12.80 -52.12 23.92
CA SER A 313 11.99 -51.51 22.86
C SER A 313 10.61 -51.04 23.36
N VAL A 314 9.97 -51.77 24.29
CA VAL A 314 8.71 -51.36 24.93
C VAL A 314 8.92 -50.10 25.79
N GLU A 315 10.02 -49.99 26.53
CA GLU A 315 10.34 -48.79 27.32
C GLU A 315 10.63 -47.58 26.44
N GLN A 316 11.36 -47.77 25.34
CA GLN A 316 11.58 -46.73 24.34
C GLN A 316 10.25 -46.24 23.73
N ASN A 317 9.34 -47.16 23.37
CA ASN A 317 8.04 -46.80 22.80
C ASN A 317 7.11 -46.11 23.81
N LYS A 318 7.15 -46.50 25.09
CA LYS A 318 6.42 -45.78 26.15
C LYS A 318 6.92 -44.34 26.31
N ALA A 319 8.25 -44.14 26.24
CA ALA A 319 8.84 -42.80 26.32
C ALA A 319 8.48 -41.93 25.11
N THR A 320 8.41 -42.50 23.90
CA THR A 320 7.96 -41.76 22.70
C THR A 320 6.47 -41.45 22.73
N CYS A 321 5.62 -42.36 23.22
CA CYS A 321 4.19 -42.08 23.46
C CYS A 321 4.00 -40.88 24.38
N GLN A 322 4.65 -40.87 25.55
CA GLN A 322 4.54 -39.75 26.50
C GLN A 322 4.97 -38.42 25.89
N ARG A 323 6.03 -38.43 25.07
CA ARG A 323 6.49 -37.22 24.37
C ARG A 323 5.44 -36.72 23.36
N LEU A 324 4.89 -37.63 22.56
CA LEU A 324 3.85 -37.29 21.57
C LEU A 324 2.53 -36.84 22.22
N GLU A 325 2.17 -37.36 23.40
CA GLU A 325 1.00 -36.89 24.15
C GLU A 325 1.15 -35.43 24.57
N VAL A 326 2.33 -35.06 25.08
CA VAL A 326 2.64 -33.66 25.46
C VAL A 326 2.63 -32.75 24.23
N GLU A 327 3.19 -33.19 23.10
CA GLU A 327 3.14 -32.46 21.83
C GLU A 327 1.69 -32.26 21.36
N CYS A 328 0.85 -33.30 21.39
CA CYS A 328 -0.57 -33.19 21.01
C CYS A 328 -1.32 -32.20 21.91
N GLN A 329 -1.08 -32.23 23.24
CA GLN A 329 -1.69 -31.27 24.17
C GLN A 329 -1.26 -29.83 23.91
N ALA A 330 0.01 -29.60 23.53
CA ALA A 330 0.49 -28.28 23.16
C ALA A 330 -0.22 -27.76 21.89
N ILE A 331 -0.37 -28.61 20.87
CA ILE A 331 -1.06 -28.27 19.62
C ILE A 331 -2.55 -28.00 19.86
N ILE A 332 -3.21 -28.73 20.76
CA ILE A 332 -4.61 -28.45 21.13
C ILE A 332 -4.75 -27.04 21.74
N LYS A 333 -3.84 -26.66 22.65
CA LYS A 333 -3.84 -25.31 23.25
C LYS A 333 -3.62 -24.23 22.19
N GLU A 334 -2.73 -24.46 21.23
CA GLU A 334 -2.52 -23.56 20.09
C GLU A 334 -3.79 -23.45 19.23
N LYS A 335 -4.46 -24.57 18.94
CA LYS A 335 -5.73 -24.61 18.21
C LYS A 335 -6.81 -23.78 18.90
N ASP A 336 -6.96 -23.94 20.22
CA ASP A 336 -7.97 -23.21 21.00
C ASP A 336 -7.67 -21.70 21.05
N ALA A 337 -6.39 -21.31 21.09
CA ALA A 337 -5.97 -19.92 20.98
C ALA A 337 -6.33 -19.31 19.60
N VAL A 338 -6.16 -20.07 18.51
CA VAL A 338 -6.55 -19.63 17.16
C VAL A 338 -8.08 -19.51 17.02
N ILE A 339 -8.85 -20.45 17.60
CA ILE A 339 -10.32 -20.40 17.59
C ILE A 339 -10.83 -19.17 18.35
N THR A 340 -10.28 -18.90 19.54
CA THR A 340 -10.68 -17.74 20.35
C THR A 340 -10.34 -16.42 19.65
N ALA A 341 -9.15 -16.30 19.05
CA ALA A 341 -8.77 -15.13 18.25
C ALA A 341 -9.71 -14.93 17.03
N ARG A 342 -10.08 -16.02 16.34
CA ARG A 342 -11.03 -15.97 15.22
C ARG A 342 -12.43 -15.51 15.65
N ASN A 343 -12.95 -16.03 16.77
CA ASN A 343 -14.29 -15.67 17.24
C ASN A 343 -14.39 -14.19 17.66
N GLN A 344 -13.33 -13.64 18.24
CA GLN A 344 -13.25 -12.21 18.57
C GLN A 344 -13.33 -11.32 17.32
N LEU A 345 -12.71 -11.73 16.20
CA LEU A 345 -12.77 -11.00 14.94
C LEU A 345 -14.15 -11.09 14.26
N ILE A 346 -14.82 -12.24 14.33
CA ILE A 346 -16.17 -12.41 13.76
C ILE A 346 -17.18 -11.46 14.44
N ALA A 347 -17.10 -11.30 15.76
CA ALA A 347 -17.93 -10.35 16.49
C ALA A 347 -17.70 -8.89 16.06
N ALA A 348 -16.48 -8.52 15.67
CA ALA A 348 -16.16 -7.18 15.19
C ALA A 348 -16.72 -6.90 13.78
N THR A 349 -16.89 -7.92 12.93
CA THR A 349 -17.47 -7.79 11.59
C THR A 349 -18.99 -7.62 11.59
N THR A 350 -19.74 -8.04 12.61
CA THR A 350 -21.20 -7.83 12.63
C THR A 350 -21.56 -6.33 12.72
N SER A 351 -20.68 -5.53 13.32
CA SER A 351 -20.82 -4.07 13.41
C SER A 351 -20.75 -3.35 12.05
N THR A 352 -20.16 -3.96 11.00
CA THR A 352 -20.10 -3.31 9.68
C THR A 352 -21.44 -3.28 8.96
N GLN A 353 -22.37 -4.18 9.30
CA GLN A 353 -23.70 -4.24 8.70
C GLN A 353 -24.61 -3.10 9.21
N GLU A 354 -24.54 -2.82 10.52
CA GLU A 354 -25.19 -1.65 11.13
C GLU A 354 -24.65 -0.33 10.57
N TRP A 355 -23.35 -0.30 10.26
CA TRP A 355 -22.72 0.87 9.64
C TRP A 355 -23.23 1.10 8.20
N LEU A 356 -23.38 0.05 7.38
CA LEU A 356 -23.93 0.11 6.03
C LEU A 356 -25.35 0.72 6.01
N GLU A 357 -26.23 0.24 6.90
CA GLU A 357 -27.59 0.78 7.04
C GLU A 357 -27.59 2.26 7.45
N SER A 358 -26.67 2.65 8.34
CA SER A 358 -26.53 4.05 8.75
C SER A 358 -26.07 4.95 7.59
N TYR A 359 -25.22 4.42 6.70
CA TYR A 359 -24.68 5.15 5.57
C TYR A 359 -25.71 5.31 4.44
N GLU A 360 -26.49 4.26 4.18
CA GLU A 360 -27.59 4.28 3.20
C GLU A 360 -28.61 5.37 3.55
N LYS A 361 -28.94 5.53 4.84
CA LYS A 361 -29.80 6.63 5.32
C LYS A 361 -29.21 8.01 5.07
N LYS A 362 -27.91 8.22 5.31
CA LYS A 362 -27.24 9.50 5.05
C LYS A 362 -27.22 9.84 3.56
N TRP A 363 -26.94 8.83 2.73
CA TRP A 363 -26.93 8.99 1.27
C TRP A 363 -28.31 9.40 0.73
N LEU A 364 -29.38 8.77 1.23
CA LEU A 364 -30.75 9.12 0.85
C LEU A 364 -31.08 10.59 1.18
N LEU A 365 -30.74 11.05 2.39
CA LEU A 365 -30.92 12.46 2.80
C LEU A 365 -30.13 13.43 1.91
N ALA A 366 -28.88 13.10 1.59
CA ALA A 366 -28.06 13.94 0.71
C ALA A 366 -28.63 14.02 -0.71
N GLN A 367 -29.20 12.92 -1.22
CA GLN A 367 -29.86 12.87 -2.52
C GLN A 367 -31.10 13.76 -2.56
N GLU A 368 -31.94 13.72 -1.52
CA GLU A 368 -33.13 14.59 -1.39
C GLU A 368 -32.75 16.07 -1.34
N HIS A 369 -31.73 16.43 -0.56
CA HIS A 369 -31.22 17.80 -0.52
C HIS A 369 -30.68 18.27 -1.88
N GLY A 370 -29.93 17.41 -2.59
CA GLY A 370 -29.44 17.69 -3.93
C GLY A 370 -30.57 17.97 -4.94
N GLN A 371 -31.61 17.14 -4.93
CA GLN A 371 -32.80 17.34 -5.77
C GLN A 371 -33.54 18.64 -5.43
N SER A 372 -33.63 19.00 -4.15
CA SER A 372 -34.26 20.28 -3.75
C SER A 372 -33.48 21.49 -4.28
N ALA A 373 -32.14 21.44 -4.24
CA ALA A 373 -31.27 22.52 -4.69
C ALA A 373 -31.29 22.68 -6.22
N THR A 374 -31.32 21.58 -6.98
CA THR A 374 -31.43 21.64 -8.45
C THR A 374 -32.77 22.20 -8.90
N ASN A 375 -33.87 21.85 -8.21
CA ASN A 375 -35.18 22.40 -8.47
C ASN A 375 -35.24 23.92 -8.23
N GLU A 376 -34.66 24.39 -7.12
CA GLU A 376 -34.58 25.84 -6.83
C GLU A 376 -33.69 26.57 -7.86
N LEU A 377 -32.55 25.99 -8.25
CA LEU A 377 -31.70 26.56 -9.29
C LEU A 377 -32.44 26.69 -10.64
N GLN A 378 -33.16 25.64 -11.06
CA GLN A 378 -33.98 25.69 -12.27
C GLN A 378 -35.04 26.80 -12.21
N LYS A 379 -35.66 27.00 -11.05
CA LYS A 379 -36.63 28.08 -10.84
C LYS A 379 -35.97 29.46 -11.01
N ARG A 380 -34.77 29.66 -10.44
CA ARG A 380 -34.01 30.92 -10.57
C ARG A 380 -33.56 31.19 -12.01
N ILE A 381 -33.13 30.16 -12.74
CA ILE A 381 -32.76 30.28 -14.16
C ILE A 381 -33.97 30.73 -14.99
N LYS A 382 -35.14 30.12 -14.77
CA LYS A 382 -36.39 30.53 -15.45
C LYS A 382 -36.73 32.00 -15.18
N GLN A 383 -36.65 32.44 -13.92
CA GLN A 383 -36.88 33.85 -13.56
C GLN A 383 -35.89 34.80 -14.25
N ARG A 384 -34.61 34.43 -14.30
CA ARG A 384 -33.60 35.22 -15.01
C ARG A 384 -33.93 35.32 -16.50
N ASP A 385 -34.29 34.21 -17.14
CA ASP A 385 -34.57 34.19 -18.58
C ASP A 385 -35.83 35.01 -18.90
N GLU A 386 -36.86 34.96 -18.04
CA GLU A 386 -38.03 35.85 -18.11
C GLU A 386 -37.60 37.33 -18.02
N HIS A 387 -36.75 37.70 -17.05
CA HIS A 387 -36.24 39.06 -16.93
C HIS A 387 -35.44 39.52 -18.15
N VAL A 388 -34.56 38.66 -18.69
CA VAL A 388 -33.79 38.97 -19.90
C VAL A 388 -34.72 39.21 -21.10
N MET A 389 -35.79 38.43 -21.23
CA MET A 389 -36.78 38.63 -22.29
C MET A 389 -37.55 39.95 -22.11
N THR A 390 -37.91 40.31 -20.87
CA THR A 390 -38.55 41.61 -20.59
C THR A 390 -37.63 42.79 -20.90
N LEU A 391 -36.34 42.70 -20.56
CA LEU A 391 -35.35 43.74 -20.87
C LEU A 391 -35.16 43.92 -22.37
N LYS A 392 -35.02 42.82 -23.12
CA LYS A 392 -34.96 42.88 -24.60
C LYS A 392 -36.20 43.53 -25.20
N HIS A 393 -37.39 43.27 -24.66
CA HIS A 393 -38.62 43.90 -25.13
C HIS A 393 -38.67 45.40 -24.83
N LEU A 394 -38.19 45.80 -23.65
CA LEU A 394 -38.05 47.20 -23.25
C LEU A 394 -37.05 47.94 -24.14
N ASP A 395 -35.89 47.35 -24.44
CA ASP A 395 -34.88 47.95 -25.32
C ASP A 395 -35.42 48.17 -26.74
N VAL A 396 -36.15 47.18 -27.29
CA VAL A 396 -36.79 47.32 -28.60
C VAL A 396 -37.87 48.41 -28.57
N SER A 397 -38.66 48.48 -27.51
CA SER A 397 -39.69 49.51 -27.35
C SER A 397 -39.09 50.90 -27.19
N LEU A 398 -37.99 51.04 -26.43
CA LEU A 398 -37.25 52.29 -26.29
C LEU A 398 -36.67 52.74 -27.64
N ALA A 399 -36.03 51.84 -28.39
CA ALA A 399 -35.49 52.15 -29.71
C ALA A 399 -36.57 52.67 -30.67
N LYS A 400 -37.74 52.00 -30.71
CA LYS A 400 -38.90 52.46 -31.51
C LYS A 400 -39.41 53.83 -31.06
N ASN A 401 -39.60 54.03 -29.75
CA ASN A 401 -40.07 55.30 -29.22
C ASN A 401 -39.09 56.44 -29.51
N THR A 402 -37.77 56.18 -29.44
CA THR A 402 -36.76 57.18 -29.80
C THR A 402 -36.77 57.51 -31.29
N GLU A 403 -36.96 56.50 -32.16
CA GLU A 403 -37.06 56.71 -33.61
C GLU A 403 -38.33 57.51 -33.97
N GLU A 404 -39.48 57.18 -33.36
CA GLU A 404 -40.73 57.93 -33.54
C GLU A 404 -40.63 59.37 -33.03
N LEU A 405 -39.97 59.59 -31.89
CA LEU A 405 -39.75 60.91 -31.32
C LEU A 405 -38.87 61.76 -32.26
N GLU A 406 -37.80 61.19 -32.79
CA GLU A 406 -36.90 61.90 -33.70
C GLU A 406 -37.57 62.18 -35.06
N ALA A 407 -38.35 61.23 -35.59
CA ALA A 407 -39.17 61.44 -36.77
C ALA A 407 -40.21 62.55 -36.55
N ASN A 408 -40.86 62.59 -35.38
CA ASN A 408 -41.80 63.65 -35.04
C ASN A 408 -41.11 65.01 -34.87
N ARG A 409 -39.90 65.05 -34.28
CA ARG A 409 -39.09 66.26 -34.20
C ARG A 409 -38.74 66.80 -35.57
N VAL A 410 -38.25 65.95 -36.48
CA VAL A 410 -37.92 66.35 -37.85
C VAL A 410 -39.16 66.84 -38.60
N ARG A 411 -40.30 66.17 -38.44
CA ARG A 411 -41.58 66.61 -39.02
C ARG A 411 -42.01 67.97 -38.47
N PHE A 412 -41.88 68.18 -37.16
CA PHE A 412 -42.20 69.44 -36.52
C PHE A 412 -41.28 70.57 -36.99
N THR A 413 -39.97 70.36 -37.04
CA THR A 413 -39.01 71.37 -37.51
C THR A 413 -39.23 71.70 -38.98
N THR A 414 -39.45 70.70 -39.84
CA THR A 414 -39.76 70.93 -41.27
C THR A 414 -41.05 71.73 -41.45
N TRP A 415 -42.10 71.40 -40.68
CA TRP A 415 -43.34 72.17 -40.68
C TRP A 415 -43.12 73.59 -40.17
N LEU A 416 -42.36 73.76 -39.10
CA LEU A 416 -42.04 75.06 -38.49
C LEU A 416 -41.27 75.94 -39.47
N GLU A 417 -40.27 75.42 -40.17
CA GLU A 417 -39.52 76.15 -41.20
C GLU A 417 -40.45 76.68 -42.32
N GLY A 418 -41.38 75.85 -42.80
CA GLY A 418 -42.40 76.27 -43.77
C GLY A 418 -43.37 77.32 -43.21
N PHE A 419 -43.78 77.16 -41.95
CA PHE A 419 -44.68 78.07 -41.25
C PHE A 419 -44.04 79.45 -40.97
N VAL A 420 -42.77 79.46 -40.56
CA VAL A 420 -41.95 80.66 -40.36
C VAL A 420 -41.79 81.42 -41.68
N LEU A 421 -41.55 80.72 -42.80
CA LEU A 421 -41.47 81.33 -44.14
C LEU A 421 -42.77 82.02 -44.56
N GLN A 422 -43.93 81.43 -44.22
CA GLN A 422 -45.23 81.94 -44.61
C GLN A 422 -45.77 83.05 -43.69
N TYR A 423 -45.53 82.95 -42.37
CA TYR A 423 -46.15 83.82 -41.36
C TYR A 423 -45.17 84.66 -40.54
N ARG A 424 -43.85 84.43 -40.66
CA ARG A 424 -42.78 85.11 -39.90
C ARG A 424 -42.93 85.05 -38.38
N ILE A 425 -43.40 83.91 -37.86
CA ILE A 425 -43.54 83.63 -36.43
C ILE A 425 -42.44 82.63 -36.05
N ASP A 426 -41.67 82.90 -35.01
CA ASP A 426 -40.64 82.01 -34.47
C ASP A 426 -41.21 80.99 -33.47
N GLU A 427 -40.43 79.94 -33.15
CA GLU A 427 -40.85 78.83 -32.28
C GLU A 427 -41.34 79.31 -30.90
N ALA A 428 -40.67 80.32 -30.32
CA ALA A 428 -41.05 80.92 -29.05
C ALA A 428 -42.42 81.63 -29.11
N ALA A 429 -42.74 82.29 -30.23
CA ALA A 429 -44.05 82.91 -30.42
C ALA A 429 -45.15 81.88 -30.70
N LEU A 430 -44.83 80.77 -31.37
CA LEU A 430 -45.77 79.66 -31.56
C LEU A 430 -46.12 78.97 -30.23
N ASP A 431 -45.12 78.69 -29.39
CA ASP A 431 -45.34 78.12 -28.05
C ASP A 431 -46.17 79.06 -27.17
N ALA A 432 -45.93 80.37 -27.25
CA ALA A 432 -46.76 81.36 -26.55
C ALA A 432 -48.22 81.36 -27.04
N LEU A 433 -48.47 81.13 -28.34
CA LEU A 433 -49.81 81.03 -28.93
C LEU A 433 -50.50 79.70 -28.59
N LEU A 434 -49.76 78.60 -28.51
CA LEU A 434 -50.28 77.28 -28.13
C LEU A 434 -50.57 77.16 -26.63
N ALA A 435 -49.75 77.78 -25.79
CA ALA A 435 -49.94 77.87 -24.34
C ALA A 435 -51.10 78.79 -23.95
N MET A 436 -51.59 79.62 -24.88
CA MET A 436 -52.75 80.46 -24.65
C MET A 436 -54.03 79.60 -24.62
N PRO A 437 -54.77 79.57 -23.50
CA PRO A 437 -55.98 78.78 -23.35
C PRO A 437 -57.04 79.17 -24.38
N LYS A 438 -57.85 78.18 -24.78
CA LYS A 438 -58.83 78.33 -25.87
C LYS A 438 -59.78 79.52 -25.63
N GLU A 439 -60.19 79.77 -24.39
CA GLU A 439 -61.04 80.91 -24.04
C GLU A 439 -60.36 82.27 -24.29
N GLN A 440 -59.05 82.39 -24.04
CA GLN A 440 -58.30 83.63 -24.32
C GLN A 440 -58.07 83.83 -25.82
N ARG A 441 -57.89 82.74 -26.56
CA ARG A 441 -57.70 82.78 -28.03
C ARG A 441 -59.01 83.13 -28.74
N GLU A 442 -60.13 82.55 -28.29
CA GLU A 442 -61.47 82.90 -28.75
C GLU A 442 -61.82 84.33 -28.34
N ALA A 443 -61.52 84.77 -27.11
CA ALA A 443 -61.71 86.15 -26.69
C ALA A 443 -60.84 87.15 -27.47
N LEU A 444 -59.61 86.82 -27.86
CA LEU A 444 -58.75 87.67 -28.70
C LEU A 444 -59.17 87.70 -30.17
N LEU A 445 -59.73 86.60 -30.69
CA LEU A 445 -60.32 86.54 -32.03
C LEU A 445 -61.65 87.29 -32.08
N GLU A 446 -62.51 87.12 -31.07
CA GLU A 446 -63.72 87.92 -30.87
C GLU A 446 -63.35 89.38 -30.65
N GLN A 447 -62.32 89.71 -29.86
CA GLN A 447 -61.84 91.08 -29.73
C GLN A 447 -61.23 91.60 -31.03
N SER A 448 -60.63 90.78 -31.88
CA SER A 448 -60.07 91.20 -33.19
C SER A 448 -61.17 91.46 -34.22
N GLU A 449 -62.17 90.59 -34.30
CA GLU A 449 -63.37 90.81 -35.13
C GLU A 449 -64.19 91.98 -34.59
N HIS A 450 -64.44 92.03 -33.28
CA HIS A 450 -65.05 93.16 -32.60
C HIS A 450 -64.20 94.42 -32.76
N LEU A 451 -62.86 94.36 -32.77
CA LEU A 451 -62.00 95.53 -33.00
C LEU A 451 -61.96 95.95 -34.46
N LYS A 452 -62.17 95.06 -35.44
CA LYS A 452 -62.34 95.42 -36.86
C LYS A 452 -63.71 96.03 -37.13
N ASP A 453 -64.75 95.45 -36.54
CA ASP A 453 -66.10 96.00 -36.54
C ASP A 453 -66.12 97.32 -35.78
N VAL A 454 -65.44 97.40 -34.63
CA VAL A 454 -65.20 98.65 -33.88
C VAL A 454 -64.27 99.57 -34.64
N LEU A 455 -63.30 99.16 -35.47
CA LEU A 455 -62.51 100.12 -36.28
C LEU A 455 -63.36 100.74 -37.38
N SER A 456 -64.26 99.95 -37.96
CA SER A 456 -65.25 100.42 -38.93
C SER A 456 -66.29 101.33 -38.27
N GLN A 457 -66.76 100.96 -37.07
CA GLN A 457 -67.68 101.74 -36.27
C GLN A 457 -66.99 102.95 -35.63
N THR A 458 -65.71 102.91 -35.22
CA THR A 458 -64.93 104.00 -34.62
C THR A 458 -64.36 104.93 -35.67
N LYS A 459 -64.22 104.55 -36.93
CA LYS A 459 -64.10 105.57 -37.99
C LYS A 459 -65.38 106.41 -38.09
N ALA A 460 -66.54 105.80 -37.87
CA ALA A 460 -67.82 106.53 -37.74
C ALA A 460 -67.98 107.19 -36.36
N SER A 461 -67.45 106.61 -35.29
CA SER A 461 -67.55 107.12 -33.92
C SER A 461 -66.44 108.09 -33.56
N VAL A 462 -65.30 108.21 -34.25
CA VAL A 462 -64.28 109.28 -34.03
C VAL A 462 -64.84 110.64 -34.46
N ILE A 463 -65.77 110.65 -35.42
CA ILE A 463 -66.57 111.82 -35.80
C ILE A 463 -67.59 112.18 -34.70
N GLU A 464 -68.12 111.18 -33.98
CA GLU A 464 -69.11 111.34 -32.91
C GLU A 464 -68.47 111.56 -31.51
N LEU A 465 -67.31 110.96 -31.25
CA LEU A 465 -66.56 110.98 -29.99
C LEU A 465 -65.68 112.22 -29.86
N SER A 466 -65.28 112.87 -30.96
CA SER A 466 -64.71 114.23 -30.88
C SER A 466 -65.71 115.27 -30.32
N LYS A 467 -67.00 114.95 -30.37
CA LYS A 467 -68.11 115.74 -29.81
C LYS A 467 -68.52 115.32 -28.39
N GLN A 468 -68.16 114.10 -27.97
CA GLN A 468 -68.56 113.52 -26.67
C GLN A 468 -67.37 113.38 -25.68
N ILE A 469 -66.12 113.59 -26.13
CA ILE A 469 -64.91 113.65 -25.29
C ILE A 469 -64.75 115.03 -24.59
N GLU A 470 -65.51 116.05 -24.98
CA GLU A 470 -65.72 117.26 -24.15
C GLU A 470 -66.54 116.97 -22.88
N GLU A 471 -67.39 115.94 -22.89
CA GLU A 471 -68.34 115.66 -21.79
C GLU A 471 -67.88 114.55 -20.82
N HIS A 472 -66.89 113.73 -21.20
CA HIS A 472 -66.43 112.61 -20.38
C HIS A 472 -65.06 112.84 -19.69
N MET A 473 -64.68 114.12 -19.51
CA MET A 473 -63.65 114.56 -18.54
C MET A 473 -64.07 114.37 -17.06
N LEU A 474 -65.18 113.68 -16.77
CA LEU A 474 -65.72 113.48 -15.43
C LEU A 474 -65.86 111.98 -15.14
N THR A 475 -64.99 111.46 -14.26
CA THR A 475 -65.06 110.20 -13.46
C THR A 475 -64.16 109.01 -13.87
N GLN A 476 -63.09 108.81 -13.07
CA GLN A 476 -62.20 107.63 -12.92
C GLN A 476 -62.54 106.90 -11.60
N PRO A 477 -62.29 105.57 -11.38
CA PRO A 477 -60.96 105.02 -11.00
C PRO A 477 -60.67 103.50 -11.27
N GLU A 478 -59.52 103.03 -10.75
CA GLU A 478 -58.63 101.84 -10.95
C GLU A 478 -58.95 100.47 -10.25
N PRO A 479 -58.18 99.37 -10.53
CA PRO A 479 -58.51 97.95 -10.25
C PRO A 479 -57.94 97.34 -8.94
N SER A 480 -58.44 96.16 -8.57
CA SER A 480 -58.31 95.54 -7.24
C SER A 480 -57.26 94.41 -7.10
N LYS A 481 -56.73 94.35 -5.87
CA LYS A 481 -55.65 93.54 -5.26
C LYS A 481 -55.87 92.02 -5.19
N ALA A 482 -56.82 91.45 -5.94
CA ALA A 482 -57.32 90.08 -5.74
C ALA A 482 -56.45 88.97 -6.36
N MET A 483 -55.80 89.20 -7.50
CA MET A 483 -55.03 88.16 -8.22
C MET A 483 -53.72 87.75 -7.52
N LEU A 484 -53.17 88.56 -6.61
CA LEU A 484 -51.90 88.27 -5.94
C LEU A 484 -52.05 87.28 -4.76
N LEU A 485 -53.25 87.03 -4.26
CA LEU A 485 -53.50 86.09 -3.16
C LEU A 485 -53.67 84.64 -3.60
N GLU A 486 -53.99 84.37 -4.88
CA GLU A 486 -54.21 83.00 -5.38
C GLU A 486 -52.91 82.27 -5.81
N LEU A 487 -51.83 83.00 -6.08
CA LEU A 487 -50.60 82.40 -6.64
C LEU A 487 -49.57 81.92 -5.59
N LYS A 488 -49.76 82.28 -4.32
CA LYS A 488 -48.83 81.96 -3.23
C LYS A 488 -48.82 80.49 -2.77
N PRO A 489 -49.96 79.77 -2.64
CA PRO A 489 -49.95 78.41 -2.09
C PRO A 489 -49.34 77.38 -3.05
N THR A 490 -49.53 77.53 -4.37
CA THR A 490 -48.97 76.64 -5.40
C THR A 490 -47.44 76.70 -5.51
N LEU A 491 -46.83 77.84 -5.16
CA LEU A 491 -45.37 77.98 -5.12
C LEU A 491 -44.75 77.36 -3.87
N LEU A 492 -45.46 77.36 -2.75
CA LEU A 492 -44.99 76.75 -1.49
C LEU A 492 -45.00 75.21 -1.59
N GLU A 493 -45.99 74.62 -2.24
CA GLU A 493 -46.08 73.18 -2.42
C GLU A 493 -44.97 72.62 -3.34
N ARG A 494 -44.59 73.38 -4.38
CA ARG A 494 -43.44 73.04 -5.24
C ARG A 494 -42.11 73.14 -4.50
N LEU A 495 -41.99 74.04 -3.52
CA LEU A 495 -40.77 74.22 -2.73
C LEU A 495 -40.53 72.99 -1.81
N ASP A 496 -41.57 72.48 -1.16
CA ASP A 496 -41.49 71.31 -0.27
C ASP A 496 -41.09 70.02 -1.00
N VAL A 497 -41.60 69.81 -2.21
CA VAL A 497 -41.24 68.63 -3.04
C VAL A 497 -39.76 68.67 -3.45
N VAL A 498 -39.21 69.84 -3.72
CA VAL A 498 -37.79 69.99 -4.06
C VAL A 498 -36.90 69.83 -2.82
N GLN A 499 -37.32 70.35 -1.67
CA GLN A 499 -36.59 70.20 -0.41
C GLN A 499 -36.50 68.75 0.07
N SER A 500 -37.59 67.98 -0.04
CA SER A 500 -37.57 66.55 0.33
C SER A 500 -36.62 65.71 -0.53
N LYS A 501 -36.58 65.95 -1.85
CA LYS A 501 -35.61 65.29 -2.76
C LYS A 501 -34.15 65.65 -2.46
N LEU A 502 -33.88 66.90 -2.07
CA LEU A 502 -32.53 67.33 -1.68
C LEU A 502 -32.04 66.62 -0.40
N VAL A 503 -32.93 66.42 0.57
CA VAL A 503 -32.60 65.68 1.80
C VAL A 503 -32.30 64.21 1.49
N GLU A 504 -33.10 63.56 0.65
CA GLU A 504 -32.86 62.17 0.23
C GLU A 504 -31.50 62.00 -0.47
N LEU A 505 -31.18 62.87 -1.44
CA LEU A 505 -29.87 62.82 -2.11
C LEU A 505 -28.70 63.09 -1.15
N SER A 506 -28.87 64.00 -0.19
CA SER A 506 -27.82 64.32 0.78
C SER A 506 -27.52 63.15 1.72
N THR A 507 -28.53 62.36 2.11
CA THR A 507 -28.32 61.17 2.96
C THR A 507 -27.67 60.03 2.18
N GLN A 508 -28.03 59.83 0.91
CA GLN A 508 -27.35 58.88 0.02
C GLN A 508 -25.87 59.23 -0.17
N LEU A 509 -25.53 60.51 -0.38
CA LEU A 509 -24.14 60.94 -0.49
C LEU A 509 -23.35 60.76 0.82
N ALA A 510 -23.97 61.03 1.98
CA ALA A 510 -23.34 60.83 3.27
C ALA A 510 -23.04 59.35 3.56
N THR A 511 -23.99 58.45 3.25
CA THR A 511 -23.79 57.00 3.41
C THR A 511 -22.72 56.46 2.46
N GLN A 512 -22.66 56.96 1.22
CA GLN A 512 -21.61 56.58 0.28
C GLN A 512 -20.22 57.02 0.76
N ALA A 513 -20.09 58.25 1.29
CA ALA A 513 -18.85 58.74 1.88
C ALA A 513 -18.39 57.87 3.07
N GLN A 514 -19.33 57.46 3.93
CA GLN A 514 -19.05 56.57 5.06
C GLN A 514 -18.58 55.18 4.59
N ASN A 515 -19.22 54.62 3.56
CA ASN A 515 -18.83 53.33 3.00
C ASN A 515 -17.44 53.36 2.35
N VAL A 516 -17.08 54.46 1.67
CA VAL A 516 -15.74 54.65 1.10
C VAL A 516 -14.68 54.72 2.20
N ALA A 517 -14.95 55.42 3.30
CA ALA A 517 -14.04 55.46 4.44
C ALA A 517 -13.85 54.08 5.09
N LEU A 518 -14.93 53.30 5.25
CA LEU A 518 -14.86 51.95 5.81
C LEU A 518 -14.12 50.97 4.88
N LEU A 519 -14.28 51.10 3.56
CA LEU A 519 -13.51 50.33 2.58
C LEU A 519 -12.01 50.67 2.61
N ALA A 520 -11.65 51.94 2.85
CA ALA A 520 -10.25 52.33 3.00
C ALA A 520 -9.60 51.70 4.24
N ASP A 521 -10.27 51.76 5.39
CA ASP A 521 -9.82 51.13 6.65
C ASP A 521 -9.67 49.60 6.50
N ASN A 522 -10.64 48.94 5.86
CA ASN A 522 -10.56 47.50 5.60
C ASN A 522 -9.42 47.13 4.65
N LYS A 523 -9.10 47.96 3.66
CA LYS A 523 -7.94 47.75 2.78
C LYS A 523 -6.62 47.86 3.55
N GLU A 524 -6.53 48.81 4.48
CA GLU A 524 -5.34 48.97 5.31
C GLU A 524 -5.13 47.76 6.22
N LYS A 525 -6.20 47.28 6.87
CA LYS A 525 -6.18 46.02 7.66
C LYS A 525 -5.81 44.81 6.81
N LEU A 526 -6.37 44.69 5.60
CA LEU A 526 -6.05 43.61 4.68
C LEU A 526 -4.56 43.59 4.31
N ASN A 527 -3.96 44.75 4.05
CA ASN A 527 -2.53 44.83 3.73
C ASN A 527 -1.65 44.38 4.89
N VAL A 528 -2.00 44.73 6.14
CA VAL A 528 -1.29 44.23 7.33
C VAL A 528 -1.41 42.70 7.42
N TYR A 529 -2.60 42.14 7.24
CA TYR A 529 -2.80 40.69 7.26
C TYR A 529 -2.07 39.96 6.12
N LEU A 530 -1.96 40.57 4.94
CA LEU A 530 -1.19 40.01 3.82
C LEU A 530 0.30 39.94 4.16
N GLN A 531 0.87 40.98 4.78
CA GLN A 531 2.26 40.96 5.22
C GLN A 531 2.53 39.89 6.28
N GLU A 532 1.63 39.74 7.26
CA GLU A 532 1.74 38.67 8.25
C GLU A 532 1.60 37.29 7.60
N HIS A 533 0.66 37.14 6.65
CA HIS A 533 0.45 35.90 5.92
C HIS A 533 1.69 35.50 5.11
N GLU A 534 2.38 36.42 4.46
CA GLU A 534 3.60 36.14 3.71
C GLU A 534 4.70 35.54 4.60
N HIS A 535 4.88 36.06 5.82
CA HIS A 535 5.82 35.51 6.79
C HIS A 535 5.47 34.08 7.19
N TRP A 536 4.20 33.82 7.52
CA TRP A 536 3.73 32.49 7.87
C TRP A 536 3.79 31.51 6.69
N GLN A 537 3.51 31.99 5.48
CA GLN A 537 3.60 31.19 4.27
C GLN A 537 5.05 30.83 3.95
N LEU A 538 6.00 31.75 4.14
CA LEU A 538 7.42 31.47 3.98
C LEU A 538 7.89 30.42 5.00
N LEU A 539 7.51 30.58 6.27
CA LEU A 539 7.79 29.60 7.32
C LEU A 539 7.21 28.22 7.00
N ASN A 540 5.95 28.16 6.55
CA ASN A 540 5.30 26.90 6.15
C ASN A 540 5.95 26.28 4.89
N ARG A 541 6.42 27.12 3.95
CA ARG A 541 7.16 26.63 2.78
C ARG A 541 8.48 25.98 3.18
N LEU A 542 9.22 26.60 4.11
CA LEU A 542 10.54 26.14 4.56
C LEU A 542 10.47 24.97 5.55
N LEU A 543 9.62 25.05 6.58
CA LEU A 543 9.58 24.11 7.70
C LEU A 543 8.41 23.13 7.64
N GLY A 544 7.39 23.43 6.83
CA GLY A 544 6.18 22.62 6.69
C GLY A 544 5.07 23.00 7.64
N ASP A 545 4.05 22.15 7.65
CA ASP A 545 2.79 22.32 8.37
C ASP A 545 2.86 21.72 9.79
N ALA A 546 1.73 21.78 10.50
CA ALA A 546 1.58 21.24 11.86
C ALA A 546 1.83 19.71 11.96
N THR A 547 1.86 18.97 10.84
CA THR A 547 2.23 17.54 10.88
C THR A 547 3.72 17.34 11.18
N GLY A 548 4.53 18.39 10.97
CA GLY A 548 5.96 18.40 11.21
C GLY A 548 6.76 17.51 10.27
N LYS A 549 6.16 16.97 9.19
CA LYS A 549 6.83 16.02 8.28
C LYS A 549 8.05 16.64 7.59
N LYS A 550 7.95 17.85 7.05
CA LYS A 550 9.08 18.51 6.35
C LYS A 550 10.22 18.82 7.33
N LEU A 551 9.92 19.43 8.48
CA LEU A 551 10.91 19.70 9.53
C LEU A 551 11.57 18.41 10.04
N ARG A 552 10.79 17.35 10.26
CA ARG A 552 11.29 16.05 10.71
C ARG A 552 12.21 15.43 9.66
N ASN A 553 11.83 15.44 8.38
CA ASN A 553 12.68 14.94 7.30
C ASN A 553 13.97 15.75 7.19
N LEU A 554 13.91 17.08 7.28
CA LEU A 554 15.11 17.93 7.29
C LEU A 554 16.07 17.58 8.45
N ALA A 555 15.53 17.43 9.66
CA ALA A 555 16.31 17.03 10.83
C ALA A 555 16.89 15.61 10.69
N GLN A 556 16.12 14.67 10.13
CA GLN A 556 16.57 13.30 9.89
C GLN A 556 17.64 13.22 8.81
N VAL A 557 17.53 13.98 7.73
CA VAL A 557 18.57 14.08 6.69
C VAL A 557 19.87 14.62 7.28
N GLN A 558 19.78 15.63 8.16
CA GLN A 558 20.97 16.14 8.84
C GLN A 558 21.57 15.12 9.82
N SER A 559 20.72 14.39 10.54
CA SER A 559 21.16 13.30 11.44
C SER A 559 21.80 12.15 10.66
N LEU A 560 21.24 11.81 9.49
CA LEU A 560 21.80 10.82 8.57
C LEU A 560 23.18 11.26 8.08
N LYS A 561 23.38 12.53 7.72
CA LYS A 561 24.71 13.03 7.32
C LYS A 561 25.76 12.82 8.42
N LEU A 562 25.40 13.09 9.67
CA LEU A 562 26.28 12.82 10.82
C LEU A 562 26.56 11.33 10.99
N LEU A 563 25.53 10.48 10.88
CA LEU A 563 25.68 9.03 10.89
C LEU A 563 26.66 8.55 9.81
N LEU A 564 26.48 9.03 8.57
CA LEU A 564 27.32 8.68 7.43
C LEU A 564 28.75 9.17 7.62
N MET A 565 28.98 10.31 8.27
CA MET A 565 30.33 10.75 8.62
C MET A 565 31.02 9.74 9.55
N TYR A 566 30.37 9.31 10.64
CA TYR A 566 30.92 8.30 11.53
C TYR A 566 31.07 6.94 10.84
N ALA A 567 30.10 6.54 10.03
CA ALA A 567 30.16 5.29 9.28
C ALA A 567 31.34 5.29 8.29
N ASN A 568 31.57 6.39 7.58
CA ASN A 568 32.70 6.53 6.67
C ASN A 568 34.05 6.52 7.38
N GLN A 569 34.14 7.03 8.61
CA GLN A 569 35.36 6.94 9.41
C GLN A 569 35.74 5.48 9.67
N HIS A 570 34.78 4.64 10.03
CA HIS A 570 34.98 3.19 10.21
C HIS A 570 35.13 2.44 8.88
N LEU A 571 34.44 2.89 7.83
CA LEU A 571 34.52 2.29 6.51
C LEU A 571 35.92 2.44 5.93
N VAL A 572 36.60 3.56 6.13
CA VAL A 572 37.99 3.76 5.64
C VAL A 572 38.96 2.71 6.18
N SER A 573 38.77 2.25 7.43
CA SER A 573 39.56 1.15 7.98
C SER A 573 39.16 -0.22 7.43
N LEU A 574 37.89 -0.42 7.06
CA LEU A 574 37.35 -1.70 6.58
C LEU A 574 37.56 -1.91 5.07
N SER A 575 37.34 -0.87 4.26
CA SER A 575 37.51 -0.84 2.82
C SER A 575 37.86 0.57 2.35
N LYS A 576 39.04 0.72 1.73
CA LYS A 576 39.51 2.02 1.23
C LYS A 576 38.76 2.48 -0.03
N ARG A 577 38.15 1.54 -0.75
CA ARG A 577 37.51 1.72 -2.07
C ARG A 577 36.20 2.51 -1.99
N TYR A 578 35.39 2.28 -0.96
CA TYR A 578 34.03 2.80 -0.91
C TYR A 578 33.85 3.97 0.06
N ARG A 579 32.96 4.90 -0.28
CA ARG A 579 32.47 5.95 0.62
C ARG A 579 30.95 6.06 0.52
N ILE A 580 30.25 6.06 1.65
CA ILE A 580 28.80 6.19 1.71
C ILE A 580 28.42 7.67 1.65
N THR A 581 27.43 8.02 0.84
CA THR A 581 26.89 9.38 0.72
C THR A 581 25.37 9.37 0.73
N SER A 582 24.74 10.47 1.17
CA SER A 582 23.29 10.65 1.05
C SER A 582 22.92 11.14 -0.36
N ILE A 583 21.76 10.74 -0.87
CA ILE A 583 21.25 11.23 -2.15
C ILE A 583 20.42 12.50 -1.92
N GLY A 584 20.98 13.66 -2.29
CA GLY A 584 20.27 14.94 -2.22
C GLY A 584 19.77 15.30 -0.80
N GLN A 585 18.46 15.53 -0.67
CA GLN A 585 17.78 15.79 0.61
C GLN A 585 16.84 14.63 1.00
N THR A 586 17.11 13.40 0.54
CA THR A 586 16.35 12.22 0.96
C THR A 586 17.10 11.43 2.01
N LEU A 587 16.43 10.41 2.57
CA LEU A 587 17.04 9.47 3.50
C LEU A 587 17.74 8.30 2.77
N ASP A 588 17.82 8.36 1.45
CA ASP A 588 18.46 7.33 0.65
C ASP A 588 19.98 7.49 0.66
N ILE A 589 20.65 6.35 0.66
CA ILE A 589 22.11 6.26 0.70
C ILE A 589 22.63 5.66 -0.60
N ALA A 590 23.73 6.22 -1.09
CA ALA A 590 24.47 5.77 -2.26
C ALA A 590 25.93 5.53 -1.87
N ILE A 591 26.66 4.88 -2.75
CA ILE A 591 28.09 4.61 -2.58
C ILE A 591 28.86 5.32 -3.66
N ILE A 592 30.00 5.86 -3.29
CA ILE A 592 31.00 6.42 -4.20
C ILE A 592 32.14 5.40 -4.28
N ASP A 593 32.39 4.90 -5.49
CA ASP A 593 33.48 3.97 -5.79
C ASP A 593 34.73 4.76 -6.22
N LYS A 594 35.73 4.81 -5.33
CA LYS A 594 36.97 5.57 -5.59
C LYS A 594 37.85 4.93 -6.65
N ASP A 595 37.77 3.62 -6.82
CA ASP A 595 38.54 2.91 -7.85
C ASP A 595 37.95 3.15 -9.24
N MET A 596 36.69 3.65 -9.30
CA MET A 596 35.99 4.04 -10.52
C MET A 596 35.80 5.57 -10.60
N ALA A 597 36.86 6.32 -10.29
CA ALA A 597 36.90 7.79 -10.42
C ALA A 597 35.74 8.52 -9.69
N ASP A 598 35.43 8.08 -8.47
CA ASP A 598 34.35 8.60 -7.63
C ASP A 598 32.94 8.47 -8.24
N GLU A 599 32.70 7.42 -9.02
CA GLU A 599 31.37 7.12 -9.58
C GLU A 599 30.36 6.83 -8.47
N GLN A 600 29.20 7.51 -8.52
CA GLN A 600 28.11 7.29 -7.59
C GLN A 600 27.20 6.14 -8.05
N ARG A 601 27.09 5.10 -7.22
CA ARG A 601 26.31 3.88 -7.50
C ARG A 601 25.29 3.59 -6.40
N SER A 602 24.26 2.83 -6.78
CA SER A 602 23.30 2.28 -5.84
C SER A 602 23.93 1.15 -5.03
N ILE A 603 23.53 1.02 -3.75
CA ILE A 603 23.95 -0.07 -2.85
C ILE A 603 23.59 -1.45 -3.39
N SER A 604 22.54 -1.55 -4.19
CA SER A 604 22.10 -2.81 -4.82
C SER A 604 23.13 -3.41 -5.79
N THR A 605 24.18 -2.67 -6.15
CA THR A 605 25.23 -3.11 -7.09
C THR A 605 26.46 -3.71 -6.39
N LEU A 606 26.51 -3.67 -5.05
CA LEU A 606 27.60 -4.25 -4.28
C LEU A 606 27.53 -5.78 -4.24
N SER A 607 28.70 -6.43 -4.15
CA SER A 607 28.77 -7.86 -3.84
C SER A 607 28.31 -8.17 -2.41
N GLY A 608 28.06 -9.45 -2.12
CA GLY A 608 27.59 -9.88 -0.79
C GLY A 608 28.58 -9.56 0.35
N GLY A 609 29.88 -9.64 0.11
CA GLY A 609 30.91 -9.28 1.09
C GLY A 609 31.05 -7.76 1.28
N GLU A 610 30.97 -6.99 0.19
CA GLU A 610 31.05 -5.52 0.26
C GLU A 610 29.81 -4.90 0.92
N SER A 611 28.63 -5.46 0.65
CA SER A 611 27.39 -5.09 1.32
C SER A 611 27.46 -5.31 2.83
N PHE A 612 28.13 -6.39 3.26
CA PHE A 612 28.36 -6.68 4.67
C PHE A 612 29.29 -5.64 5.31
N LEU A 613 30.42 -5.29 4.68
CA LEU A 613 31.32 -4.26 5.20
C LEU A 613 30.66 -2.88 5.33
N VAL A 614 29.85 -2.49 4.35
CA VAL A 614 29.11 -1.22 4.38
C VAL A 614 28.06 -1.23 5.49
N SER A 615 27.35 -2.35 5.67
CA SER A 615 26.38 -2.53 6.75
C SER A 615 27.05 -2.51 8.13
N LEU A 616 28.20 -3.17 8.25
CA LEU A 616 29.02 -3.15 9.45
C LEU A 616 29.45 -1.73 9.78
N ALA A 617 30.08 -1.01 8.84
CA ALA A 617 30.50 0.37 9.03
C ALA A 617 29.35 1.30 9.47
N LEU A 618 28.15 1.10 8.91
CA LEU A 618 26.95 1.85 9.31
C LEU A 618 26.51 1.52 10.75
N ALA A 619 26.54 0.24 11.14
CA ALA A 619 26.25 -0.19 12.50
C ALA A 619 27.25 0.40 13.51
N LEU A 620 28.55 0.43 13.16
CA LEU A 620 29.60 1.07 13.96
C LEU A 620 29.42 2.59 14.04
N GLY A 621 29.03 3.22 12.92
CA GLY A 621 28.69 4.64 12.86
C GLY A 621 27.51 5.01 13.77
N LEU A 622 26.46 4.17 13.78
CA LEU A 622 25.29 4.35 14.63
C LEU A 622 25.64 4.21 16.11
N ALA A 623 26.44 3.19 16.43
CA ALA A 623 26.98 3.01 17.77
C ALA A 623 27.79 4.24 18.22
N SER A 624 28.55 4.87 17.32
CA SER A 624 29.36 6.07 17.60
C SER A 624 28.52 7.32 17.81
N LEU A 625 27.48 7.54 16.98
CA LEU A 625 26.57 8.69 17.07
C LEU A 625 25.79 8.73 18.40
N SER A 626 25.46 7.57 18.97
CA SER A 626 24.66 7.44 20.19
C SER A 626 25.38 7.87 21.48
N SER A 627 26.71 8.07 21.43
CA SER A 627 27.55 8.33 22.60
C SER A 627 27.23 9.61 23.40
N ASN A 628 26.55 10.61 22.81
CA ASN A 628 26.29 11.90 23.46
C ASN A 628 24.97 11.98 24.26
N GLN A 629 24.01 11.05 24.09
CA GLN A 629 22.72 11.11 24.80
C GLN A 629 22.19 9.74 25.26
N VAL A 630 22.48 8.65 24.56
CA VAL A 630 22.01 7.29 24.91
C VAL A 630 23.10 6.28 24.55
N SER A 631 23.90 5.80 25.50
CA SER A 631 24.98 4.86 25.19
C SER A 631 24.43 3.49 24.76
N ILE A 632 24.53 3.13 23.48
CA ILE A 632 24.35 1.74 23.03
C ILE A 632 25.59 0.96 23.46
N GLY A 633 25.49 0.27 24.61
CA GLY A 633 26.61 -0.43 25.25
C GLY A 633 26.87 -1.85 24.74
N SER A 634 26.03 -2.38 23.85
CA SER A 634 26.18 -3.73 23.30
C SER A 634 25.75 -3.80 21.83
N LEU A 635 26.54 -4.50 21.02
CA LEU A 635 26.29 -4.74 19.59
C LEU A 635 26.35 -6.25 19.32
N PHE A 636 25.33 -6.80 18.66
CA PHE A 636 25.31 -8.19 18.21
C PHE A 636 25.33 -8.24 16.68
N ILE A 637 26.22 -9.05 16.12
CA ILE A 637 26.36 -9.25 14.67
C ILE A 637 26.09 -10.73 14.40
N ASP A 638 25.08 -11.03 13.60
CA ASP A 638 24.64 -12.39 13.31
C ASP A 638 24.86 -12.74 11.83
N GLU A 639 25.86 -13.59 11.58
CA GLU A 639 26.26 -14.10 10.27
C GLU A 639 26.62 -13.01 9.22
N GLY A 640 27.36 -13.40 8.18
CA GLY A 640 27.84 -12.49 7.13
C GLY A 640 29.36 -12.34 7.02
N PHE A 641 30.11 -12.94 7.95
CA PHE A 641 31.57 -13.09 7.82
C PHE A 641 31.98 -14.19 6.82
N GLY A 642 31.07 -15.13 6.50
CA GLY A 642 31.35 -16.23 5.56
C GLY A 642 31.39 -15.84 4.08
N THR A 643 30.97 -14.61 3.74
CA THR A 643 31.06 -14.05 2.39
C THR A 643 32.32 -13.19 2.19
N LEU A 644 33.14 -13.03 3.24
CA LEU A 644 34.40 -12.29 3.20
C LEU A 644 35.57 -13.23 2.88
N ASP A 645 36.54 -12.73 2.13
CA ASP A 645 37.83 -13.37 1.99
C ASP A 645 38.65 -13.28 3.30
N PRO A 646 39.65 -14.16 3.52
CA PRO A 646 40.41 -14.21 4.77
C PRO A 646 41.14 -12.91 5.13
N GLU A 647 41.59 -12.12 4.14
CA GLU A 647 42.29 -10.85 4.38
C GLU A 647 41.31 -9.79 4.89
N THR A 648 40.17 -9.63 4.21
CA THR A 648 39.10 -8.72 4.61
C THR A 648 38.49 -9.10 5.97
N LEU A 649 38.37 -10.40 6.25
CA LEU A 649 37.91 -10.90 7.56
C LEU A 649 38.82 -10.44 8.70
N SER A 650 40.14 -10.52 8.54
CA SER A 650 41.09 -10.06 9.56
C SER A 650 40.91 -8.57 9.87
N VAL A 651 40.77 -7.74 8.83
CA VAL A 651 40.59 -6.29 8.97
C VAL A 651 39.26 -5.97 9.68
N ALA A 652 38.20 -6.72 9.38
CA ALA A 652 36.93 -6.58 10.07
C ALA A 652 37.04 -6.92 11.56
N LEU A 653 37.79 -7.97 11.92
CA LEU A 653 38.04 -8.35 13.32
C LEU A 653 38.85 -7.28 14.07
N ASP A 654 39.87 -6.70 13.44
CA ASP A 654 40.64 -5.59 14.02
C ASP A 654 39.77 -4.37 14.36
N ALA A 655 38.80 -4.06 13.50
CA ALA A 655 37.85 -2.97 13.74
C ALA A 655 36.89 -3.27 14.91
N LEU A 656 36.51 -4.53 15.12
CA LEU A 656 35.68 -4.96 16.25
C LEU A 656 36.47 -4.91 17.57
N ASP A 657 37.73 -5.33 17.54
CA ASP A 657 38.64 -5.26 18.70
C ASP A 657 38.86 -3.80 19.14
N ALA A 658 39.01 -2.88 18.18
CA ALA A 658 39.13 -1.44 18.45
C ALA A 658 37.88 -0.86 19.15
N LEU A 659 36.69 -1.39 18.86
CA LEU A 659 35.44 -1.00 19.53
C LEU A 659 35.29 -1.61 20.92
N GLN A 660 35.74 -2.86 21.10
CA GLN A 660 35.82 -3.46 22.42
C GLN A 660 36.73 -2.64 23.34
N ALA A 661 37.88 -2.19 22.83
CA ALA A 661 38.82 -1.34 23.57
C ALA A 661 38.22 0.02 23.99
N GLN A 662 37.18 0.50 23.28
CA GLN A 662 36.40 1.68 23.65
C GLN A 662 35.33 1.41 24.73
N GLY A 663 35.32 0.21 25.34
CA GLY A 663 34.43 -0.16 26.44
C GLY A 663 33.07 -0.70 26.00
N ARG A 664 32.92 -1.13 24.74
CA ARG A 664 31.66 -1.66 24.19
C ARG A 664 31.67 -3.19 24.19
N LYS A 665 30.52 -3.81 24.46
CA LYS A 665 30.37 -5.28 24.35
C LYS A 665 29.96 -5.64 22.93
N VAL A 666 30.80 -6.40 22.22
CA VAL A 666 30.50 -6.87 20.86
C VAL A 666 30.30 -8.39 20.92
N GLY A 667 29.14 -8.87 20.51
CA GLY A 667 28.83 -10.28 20.34
C GLY A 667 28.76 -10.62 18.87
N VAL A 668 29.39 -11.72 18.46
CA VAL A 668 29.37 -12.17 17.06
C VAL A 668 28.92 -13.63 16.98
N ILE A 669 28.03 -13.92 16.03
CA ILE A 669 27.59 -15.27 15.68
C ILE A 669 28.12 -15.57 14.28
N SER A 670 28.95 -16.60 14.16
CA SER A 670 29.52 -17.02 12.88
C SER A 670 29.85 -18.50 12.87
N HIS A 671 29.69 -19.12 11.70
CA HIS A 671 30.14 -20.48 11.40
C HIS A 671 31.58 -20.57 10.85
N VAL A 672 32.27 -19.43 10.68
CA VAL A 672 33.62 -19.37 10.09
C VAL A 672 34.68 -19.77 11.11
N SER A 673 35.41 -20.86 10.84
CA SER A 673 36.42 -21.42 11.74
C SER A 673 37.60 -20.48 12.04
N GLN A 674 37.95 -19.60 11.10
CA GLN A 674 39.02 -18.60 11.27
C GLN A 674 38.71 -17.58 12.37
N MET A 675 37.43 -17.39 12.71
CA MET A 675 37.00 -16.43 13.74
C MET A 675 37.15 -16.99 15.17
N SER A 676 37.06 -18.32 15.33
CA SER A 676 37.22 -18.98 16.63
C SER A 676 38.67 -19.03 17.12
N GLU A 677 39.66 -18.66 16.32
CA GLU A 677 41.05 -18.58 16.77
C GLU A 677 41.38 -17.21 17.38
N ARG A 678 40.64 -16.15 16.98
CA ARG A 678 40.90 -14.77 17.41
C ARG A 678 40.10 -14.35 18.64
N ILE A 679 38.88 -14.87 18.80
CA ILE A 679 37.99 -14.55 19.92
C ILE A 679 38.14 -15.62 21.00
N GLY A 680 38.80 -15.27 22.11
CA GLY A 680 39.10 -16.20 23.19
C GLY A 680 37.89 -16.70 23.98
N THR A 681 36.86 -15.85 24.18
CA THR A 681 35.62 -16.25 24.87
C THR A 681 34.56 -16.66 23.87
N GLN A 682 34.12 -17.90 23.90
CA GLN A 682 33.21 -18.49 22.92
C GLN A 682 32.00 -19.12 23.58
N ILE A 683 30.87 -19.06 22.89
CA ILE A 683 29.67 -19.81 23.24
C ILE A 683 29.49 -20.86 22.14
N LYS A 684 29.97 -22.07 22.38
CA LYS A 684 29.97 -23.16 21.41
C LYS A 684 28.62 -23.88 21.46
N VAL A 685 27.94 -23.92 20.32
CA VAL A 685 26.67 -24.63 20.17
C VAL A 685 26.92 -25.92 19.37
N THR A 686 26.66 -27.07 19.97
CA THR A 686 26.79 -28.39 19.32
C THR A 686 25.41 -29.01 19.09
N LYS A 687 25.19 -29.51 17.86
CA LYS A 687 23.97 -30.22 17.49
C LYS A 687 23.97 -31.61 18.13
N GLY A 688 22.94 -31.92 18.91
CA GLY A 688 22.68 -33.24 19.49
C GLY A 688 21.70 -34.07 18.67
N ALA A 689 21.53 -35.33 19.03
CA ALA A 689 20.56 -36.22 18.38
C ALA A 689 19.12 -35.75 18.63
N GLY A 690 18.24 -35.89 17.62
CA GLY A 690 16.82 -35.58 17.74
C GLY A 690 16.47 -34.08 17.79
N GLY A 691 17.28 -33.21 17.19
CA GLY A 691 17.01 -31.77 17.10
C GLY A 691 17.33 -30.97 18.36
N GLN A 692 17.93 -31.59 19.37
CA GLN A 692 18.43 -30.90 20.56
C GLN A 692 19.75 -30.21 20.25
N SER A 693 20.02 -29.08 20.91
CA SER A 693 21.32 -28.38 20.82
C SER A 693 21.88 -28.20 22.23
N ARG A 694 23.18 -28.45 22.40
CA ARG A 694 23.91 -28.22 23.65
C ARG A 694 24.74 -26.96 23.51
N VAL A 695 24.71 -26.11 24.53
CA VAL A 695 25.49 -24.87 24.59
C VAL A 695 26.56 -25.02 25.66
N GLU A 696 27.79 -24.67 25.33
CA GLU A 696 28.92 -24.68 26.25
C GLU A 696 29.70 -23.37 26.12
N VAL A 697 30.01 -22.75 27.26
CA VAL A 697 30.84 -21.53 27.29
C VAL A 697 32.29 -21.97 27.43
N VAL A 698 33.09 -21.66 26.40
CA VAL A 698 34.54 -21.86 26.39
C VAL A 698 35.18 -20.52 26.69
N GLN A 699 35.82 -20.40 27.84
CA GLN A 699 36.60 -19.20 28.19
C GLN A 699 38.06 -19.41 27.78
N PRO A 700 38.80 -18.32 27.47
CA PRO A 700 40.20 -18.40 27.03
C PRO A 700 41.14 -18.98 28.10
#